data_AF-A0A1Y3N2H7-F1
#
_entry.id   AF-A0A1Y3N2H7-F1
#
_cell.length_a   1.000
_cell.length_b   1.000
_cell.length_c   1.000
_cell.angle_alpha   90.00
_cell.angle_beta   90.00
_cell.angle_gamma   90.00
#
_symmetry.space_group_name_H-M   'P 1'
#
loop_
_entity.id
_entity.type
_entity.pdbx_description
1 polymer ?
#
loop_
_entity_poly.entity_id
_entity_poly.type
_entity_poly.pdbx_seq_one_letter_code
_entity_poly.pdbx_strand_id
1 'polypeptide(L)'
;MKFRNTLTLLFAIASVYSKEAKDQNLPQFSLASGFYNEESIELEITTRDPNSIIYYTLDGTTPTENSTVYDGPFILKNKSLEENVHSNHLGIVVNSNFTPSVKVNKANVIRAAVKPPNGNLTSVVSRSYFVGLDKTELYKDLPVINVITDPDNLFDYEKGIYILGKAYDDSNDDPWGFFGGWGNNGNNTDGQQWGGWGNFGGNQDGENPTEGIPDGQPQWGGWGNFGGNQGAQNGENQGEQPQWGGWGNFGGNQGAQNGENQGEQPQWGGWGNFGGNQGEVPTGGVDDQNPWGGWGNFTDGDFGNWGNFTGSFDMAAMFARGNYNAKGREGERPATIEFIPGDDNMVALTQDIGLRLKGRSTRANYQKSFNIRARDEYGKKNIKFELIKGNMRSDGKGPVDKYKSFNLRNAGNDSENAKMRDIVIQELINNDYVETQQNNFIIVFINGEYWGIYDIYEEYSDNYISNNYDIDNKNVVMVKEGALEAGTEEDTKLYQDAVNFISDSDMSIESNYLEATKQFDMIGYALYAAFYNYVDVQDGYYRVGNYAMWRARTPDSSVPKADGKWRMMIYDTDLSFGIFNGMAGSETDVLKEILNVNNPNQNQNQWGGMNWFGANVGMKVTASLLDNEEFKNMFINYLCDMKNIYFEPNRVNSVIDEKKSILLPLVEEHYQRNGPAKAIDNAVEDFSKNVESLRANMQRRNEVFLGYIQQDFGFEPAVKVQVTANDFTKGKVIVNEINEFDKDYSGEYFKENILYITAVPNKGSQVKSWVVKHCKAVSTTGNSKKSTIGIRPKKDGCIVRAVFN
;
A
#
# COMPACT_ATOMS: atom_id res chain seq x y z
N MET A 1 47.64 19.79 14.74
CA MET A 1 46.31 19.32 14.27
C MET A 1 45.12 20.06 14.88
N LYS A 2 45.03 20.32 16.20
CA LYS A 2 43.80 20.86 16.85
C LYS A 2 43.30 22.26 16.41
N PHE A 3 44.00 23.02 15.55
CA PHE A 3 43.60 24.38 15.16
C PHE A 3 42.81 24.49 13.84
N ARG A 4 42.72 23.44 13.01
CA ARG A 4 41.96 23.50 11.75
C ARG A 4 40.45 23.31 11.97
N ASN A 5 40.05 22.33 12.78
CA ASN A 5 38.64 21.99 12.98
C ASN A 5 37.83 23.13 13.64
N THR A 6 38.44 23.91 14.55
CA THR A 6 37.77 25.03 15.21
C THR A 6 37.41 26.14 14.24
N LEU A 7 38.23 26.37 13.21
CA LEU A 7 37.98 27.41 12.20
C LEU A 7 36.84 26.99 11.26
N THR A 8 36.80 25.73 10.83
CA THR A 8 35.69 25.19 10.03
C THR A 8 34.37 25.23 10.80
N LEU A 9 34.40 24.93 12.11
CA LEU A 9 33.21 25.00 12.96
C LEU A 9 32.72 26.45 13.12
N LEU A 10 33.64 27.42 13.31
CA LEU A 10 33.29 28.84 13.36
C LEU A 10 32.72 29.35 12.03
N PHE A 11 33.26 28.92 10.88
CA PHE A 11 32.70 29.28 9.57
C PHE A 11 31.32 28.62 9.32
N ALA A 12 31.10 27.38 9.78
CA ALA A 12 29.79 26.72 9.68
C ALA A 12 28.74 27.40 10.58
N ILE A 13 29.10 27.75 11.82
CA ILE A 13 28.22 28.50 12.74
C ILE A 13 27.94 29.89 12.16
N ALA A 14 28.95 30.59 11.63
CA ALA A 14 28.77 31.88 10.98
C ALA A 14 27.93 31.79 9.70
N SER A 15 28.05 30.72 8.90
CA SER A 15 27.21 30.54 7.70
C SER A 15 25.76 30.21 8.06
N VAL A 16 25.51 29.41 9.10
CA VAL A 16 24.17 29.16 9.64
C VAL A 16 23.56 30.45 10.16
N TYR A 17 24.27 31.19 11.03
CA TYR A 17 23.84 32.52 11.48
C TYR A 17 23.61 33.49 10.31
N SER A 18 24.39 33.43 9.23
CA SER A 18 24.17 34.28 8.05
C SER A 18 22.95 33.89 7.20
N LYS A 19 22.44 32.65 7.36
CA LYS A 19 21.23 32.15 6.69
C LYS A 19 19.98 32.37 7.55
N GLU A 20 20.09 32.22 8.88
CA GLU A 20 19.03 32.59 9.83
C GLU A 20 18.87 34.12 9.95
N ALA A 21 19.95 34.89 9.82
CA ALA A 21 19.89 36.35 9.76
C ALA A 21 19.34 36.91 8.43
N LYS A 22 19.03 36.06 7.44
CA LYS A 22 18.55 36.52 6.13
C LYS A 22 17.05 36.81 6.06
N ASP A 23 16.26 36.42 7.05
CA ASP A 23 14.79 36.61 7.05
C ASP A 23 14.26 37.19 8.39
N GLN A 24 15.00 38.15 8.98
CA GLN A 24 14.63 38.76 10.27
C GLN A 24 13.40 39.70 10.21
N ASN A 25 12.78 39.87 9.04
CA ASN A 25 11.60 40.70 8.81
C ASN A 25 10.32 39.88 8.49
N LEU A 26 10.33 38.55 8.67
CA LEU A 26 9.13 37.72 8.50
C LEU A 26 7.95 38.18 9.39
N PRO A 27 6.69 37.86 9.01
CA PRO A 27 5.53 38.12 9.87
C PRO A 27 5.64 37.36 11.20
N GLN A 28 5.45 38.08 12.30
CA GLN A 28 5.47 37.56 13.66
C GLN A 28 4.07 37.66 14.27
N PHE A 29 3.42 36.50 14.41
CA PHE A 29 2.07 36.37 14.95
C PHE A 29 2.13 36.34 16.48
N SER A 30 1.21 37.05 17.16
CA SER A 30 1.20 37.15 18.64
C SER A 30 0.81 35.85 19.35
N LEU A 31 0.10 34.95 18.66
CA LEU A 31 -0.33 33.65 19.17
C LEU A 31 0.22 32.52 18.30
N ALA A 32 0.57 31.40 18.95
CA ALA A 32 0.95 30.15 18.28
C ALA A 32 -0.24 29.52 17.55
N SER A 33 0.03 28.73 16.52
CA SER A 33 -1.04 27.97 15.86
C SER A 33 -1.44 26.74 16.67
N GLY A 34 -2.72 26.41 16.66
CA GLY A 34 -3.29 25.34 17.48
C GLY A 34 -4.79 25.48 17.73
N PHE A 35 -5.28 24.65 18.65
CA PHE A 35 -6.65 24.66 19.17
C PHE A 35 -6.80 25.61 20.36
N TYR A 36 -7.89 26.36 20.34
CA TYR A 36 -8.27 27.38 21.31
C TYR A 36 -9.72 27.13 21.71
N ASN A 37 -9.96 26.83 22.99
CA ASN A 37 -11.29 26.51 23.50
C ASN A 37 -12.16 27.78 23.68
N GLU A 38 -11.55 28.96 23.62
CA GLU A 38 -12.19 30.26 23.71
C GLU A 38 -13.11 30.54 22.50
N GLU A 39 -14.29 31.15 22.73
CA GLU A 39 -15.22 31.54 21.64
C GLU A 39 -14.59 32.53 20.63
N SER A 40 -13.61 33.31 21.09
CA SER A 40 -12.84 34.24 20.26
C SER A 40 -11.46 34.51 20.84
N ILE A 41 -10.47 34.73 19.98
CA ILE A 41 -9.11 35.16 20.35
C ILE A 41 -8.71 36.44 19.59
N GLU A 42 -7.89 37.28 20.21
CA GLU A 42 -7.29 38.45 19.56
C GLU A 42 -5.89 38.11 19.03
N LEU A 43 -5.63 38.39 17.75
CA LEU A 43 -4.40 38.05 17.06
C LEU A 43 -3.79 39.27 16.37
N GLU A 44 -2.53 39.57 16.71
CA GLU A 44 -1.74 40.62 16.08
C GLU A 44 -0.68 40.00 15.16
N ILE A 45 -0.41 40.64 14.02
CA ILE A 45 0.76 40.36 13.19
C ILE A 45 1.71 41.56 13.23
N THR A 46 2.97 41.31 13.57
CA THR A 46 4.02 42.34 13.63
C THR A 46 5.16 42.00 12.68
N THR A 47 6.06 42.96 12.45
CA THR A 47 7.35 42.72 11.80
C THR A 47 8.42 43.62 12.42
N ARG A 48 9.69 43.25 12.23
CA ARG A 48 10.85 43.86 12.91
C ARG A 48 11.21 45.26 12.41
N ASP A 49 10.94 45.55 11.13
CA ASP A 49 11.13 46.88 10.56
C ASP A 49 9.76 47.59 10.46
N PRO A 50 9.47 48.59 11.31
CA PRO A 50 8.17 49.25 11.37
C PRO A 50 7.84 50.12 10.14
N ASN A 51 8.75 50.21 9.17
CA ASN A 51 8.50 50.85 7.88
C ASN A 51 8.02 49.84 6.80
N SER A 52 8.03 48.54 7.11
CA SER A 52 7.59 47.49 6.19
C SER A 52 6.08 47.35 6.15
N ILE A 53 5.52 47.01 4.98
CA ILE A 53 4.09 46.70 4.83
C ILE A 53 3.88 45.20 5.00
N ILE A 54 2.89 44.79 5.78
CA ILE A 54 2.49 43.39 5.94
C ILE A 54 1.27 43.13 5.05
N TYR A 55 1.36 42.14 4.17
CA TYR A 55 0.29 41.69 3.28
C TYR A 55 -0.23 40.32 3.72
N TYR A 56 -1.54 40.10 3.71
CA TYR A 56 -2.14 38.85 4.19
C TYR A 56 -3.37 38.39 3.39
N THR A 57 -3.74 37.12 3.58
CA THR A 57 -4.92 36.46 3.01
C THR A 57 -5.61 35.56 4.05
N LEU A 58 -6.92 35.33 3.91
CA LEU A 58 -7.78 34.55 4.83
C LEU A 58 -8.52 33.38 4.16
N ASP A 59 -8.26 33.19 2.87
CA ASP A 59 -8.87 32.23 1.94
C ASP A 59 -7.88 31.14 1.48
N GLY A 60 -6.67 31.14 2.05
CA GLY A 60 -5.58 30.23 1.69
C GLY A 60 -4.75 30.66 0.47
N THR A 61 -5.14 31.69 -0.29
CA THR A 61 -4.36 32.17 -1.45
C THR A 61 -2.99 32.72 -1.03
N THR A 62 -2.01 32.72 -1.93
CA THR A 62 -0.65 33.20 -1.62
C THR A 62 -0.60 34.73 -1.58
N PRO A 63 -0.18 35.36 -0.47
CA PRO A 63 -0.11 36.81 -0.37
C PRO A 63 0.78 37.45 -1.44
N THR A 64 0.33 38.59 -1.96
CA THR A 64 1.05 39.42 -2.94
C THR A 64 0.98 40.89 -2.53
N GLU A 65 1.70 41.77 -3.24
CA GLU A 65 1.61 43.23 -3.04
C GLU A 65 0.24 43.84 -3.45
N ASN A 66 -0.68 43.02 -4.00
CA ASN A 66 -2.09 43.35 -4.26
C ASN A 66 -3.07 42.78 -3.20
N SER A 67 -2.59 41.97 -2.26
CA SER A 67 -3.42 41.39 -1.19
C SER A 67 -3.76 42.44 -0.11
N THR A 68 -4.59 42.08 0.87
CA THR A 68 -4.98 43.00 1.94
C THR A 68 -3.77 43.42 2.77
N VAL A 69 -3.61 44.73 2.98
CA VAL A 69 -2.63 45.28 3.91
C VAL A 69 -3.16 45.14 5.34
N TYR A 70 -2.34 44.62 6.24
CA TYR A 70 -2.66 44.52 7.66
C TYR A 70 -2.55 45.88 8.35
N ASP A 71 -3.62 46.31 9.02
CA ASP A 71 -3.75 47.62 9.67
C ASP A 71 -4.12 47.56 11.17
N GLY A 72 -4.51 46.40 11.70
CA GLY A 72 -4.77 46.19 13.13
C GLY A 72 -5.14 44.74 13.51
N PRO A 73 -5.22 44.41 14.82
CA PRO A 73 -5.47 43.05 15.29
C PRO A 73 -6.79 42.43 14.80
N PHE A 74 -6.77 41.13 14.54
CA PHE A 74 -7.95 40.33 14.25
C PHE A 74 -8.65 39.88 15.53
N ILE A 75 -9.98 39.84 15.53
CA ILE A 75 -10.76 39.03 16.47
C ILE A 75 -11.21 37.77 15.73
N LEU A 76 -10.47 36.67 15.92
CA LEU A 76 -10.80 35.37 15.34
C LEU A 76 -11.91 34.68 16.15
N LYS A 77 -12.73 33.87 15.49
CA LYS A 77 -13.87 33.14 16.06
C LYS A 77 -13.96 31.74 15.48
N ASN A 78 -14.88 30.92 15.99
CA ASN A 78 -15.12 29.59 15.44
C ASN A 78 -15.62 29.65 13.98
N LYS A 79 -14.71 29.36 13.04
CA LYS A 79 -14.96 29.39 11.59
C LYS A 79 -15.84 28.22 11.13
N SER A 80 -16.01 27.17 11.93
CA SER A 80 -16.93 26.06 11.63
C SER A 80 -18.40 26.52 11.48
N LEU A 81 -18.75 27.68 12.02
CA LEU A 81 -20.08 28.29 11.86
C LEU A 81 -20.31 28.88 10.45
N GLU A 82 -19.25 29.09 9.67
CA GLU A 82 -19.31 29.57 8.28
C GLU A 82 -19.57 28.42 7.29
N GLU A 83 -20.10 28.74 6.11
CA GLU A 83 -20.31 27.77 5.03
C GLU A 83 -19.01 27.07 4.61
N ASN A 84 -19.12 25.86 4.07
CA ASN A 84 -17.97 25.16 3.50
C ASN A 84 -17.58 25.81 2.17
N VAL A 85 -16.29 26.04 1.98
CA VAL A 85 -15.68 26.54 0.74
C VAL A 85 -14.99 25.38 0.04
N HIS A 86 -13.94 24.81 0.65
CA HIS A 86 -13.09 23.81 -0.02
C HIS A 86 -13.73 22.42 -0.08
N SER A 87 -14.53 22.06 0.92
CA SER A 87 -15.29 20.80 0.93
C SER A 87 -16.53 20.83 0.03
N ASN A 88 -16.86 22.00 -0.55
CA ASN A 88 -17.96 22.19 -1.49
C ASN A 88 -17.49 22.28 -2.97
N HIS A 89 -16.20 22.05 -3.27
CA HIS A 89 -15.74 21.96 -4.66
C HIS A 89 -16.37 20.75 -5.38
N LEU A 90 -16.90 21.00 -6.58
CA LEU A 90 -17.48 19.99 -7.48
C LEU A 90 -16.45 19.46 -8.48
N GLY A 91 -16.80 18.42 -9.24
CA GLY A 91 -15.90 17.85 -10.25
C GLY A 91 -14.67 17.13 -9.68
N ILE A 92 -14.75 16.64 -8.44
CA ILE A 92 -13.67 15.89 -7.75
C ILE A 92 -13.50 14.49 -8.36
N VAL A 93 -14.59 13.89 -8.83
CA VAL A 93 -14.71 12.51 -9.32
C VAL A 93 -15.72 12.44 -10.46
N VAL A 94 -15.66 11.40 -11.29
CA VAL A 94 -16.67 11.14 -12.34
C VAL A 94 -18.00 10.73 -11.72
N ASN A 95 -19.11 11.08 -12.37
CA ASN A 95 -20.49 10.69 -12.01
C ASN A 95 -20.99 11.12 -10.61
N SER A 96 -20.23 11.92 -9.84
CA SER A 96 -20.70 12.44 -8.54
C SER A 96 -20.25 13.88 -8.27
N ASN A 97 -21.22 14.69 -7.84
CA ASN A 97 -21.06 16.07 -7.37
C ASN A 97 -21.39 16.15 -5.87
N PHE A 98 -20.82 15.24 -5.07
CA PHE A 98 -21.03 15.21 -3.63
C PHE A 98 -20.39 16.42 -2.91
N THR A 99 -21.15 17.00 -2.00
CA THR A 99 -20.71 18.00 -1.02
C THR A 99 -21.33 17.68 0.34
N PRO A 100 -20.64 17.89 1.48
CA PRO A 100 -21.20 17.67 2.80
C PRO A 100 -22.50 18.47 3.02
N SER A 101 -23.52 17.82 3.57
CA SER A 101 -24.79 18.46 3.95
C SER A 101 -24.69 19.30 5.24
N VAL A 102 -23.61 19.09 5.99
CA VAL A 102 -23.29 19.77 7.25
C VAL A 102 -22.09 20.71 7.09
N LYS A 103 -21.98 21.69 7.99
CA LYS A 103 -20.77 22.51 8.09
C LYS A 103 -19.65 21.69 8.73
N VAL A 104 -18.54 21.52 8.03
CA VAL A 104 -17.36 20.84 8.56
C VAL A 104 -16.64 21.72 9.57
N ASN A 105 -15.86 21.11 10.47
CA ASN A 105 -14.99 21.85 11.39
C ASN A 105 -13.92 22.65 10.63
N LYS A 106 -13.61 23.87 11.09
CA LYS A 106 -12.68 24.79 10.40
C LYS A 106 -11.73 25.54 11.33
N ALA A 107 -10.46 25.64 10.91
CA ALA A 107 -9.50 26.61 11.39
C ALA A 107 -9.60 27.95 10.63
N ASN A 108 -9.28 29.04 11.33
CA ASN A 108 -8.89 30.29 10.68
C ASN A 108 -7.47 30.12 10.15
N VAL A 109 -7.32 29.92 8.84
CA VAL A 109 -6.01 29.94 8.16
C VAL A 109 -5.69 31.36 7.73
N ILE A 110 -4.51 31.83 8.11
CA ILE A 110 -3.97 33.14 7.74
C ILE A 110 -2.60 32.92 7.12
N ARG A 111 -2.39 33.45 5.92
CA ARG A 111 -1.09 33.47 5.26
C ARG A 111 -0.65 34.93 5.17
N ALA A 112 0.59 35.22 5.57
CA ALA A 112 1.12 36.59 5.57
C ALA A 112 2.53 36.64 4.99
N ALA A 113 2.91 37.77 4.41
CA ALA A 113 4.28 38.07 3.98
C ALA A 113 4.56 39.58 4.12
N VAL A 114 5.85 39.94 4.25
CA VAL A 114 6.27 41.31 4.54
C VAL A 114 6.99 41.91 3.35
N LYS A 115 6.73 43.18 3.06
CA LYS A 115 7.38 44.00 2.04
C LYS A 115 8.23 45.08 2.71
N PRO A 116 9.56 44.90 2.81
CA PRO A 116 10.46 45.94 3.30
C PRO A 116 10.50 47.15 2.34
N PRO A 117 10.77 48.38 2.81
CA PRO A 117 10.67 49.61 2.02
C PRO A 117 11.44 49.62 0.68
N ASN A 118 12.53 48.86 0.59
CA ASN A 118 13.36 48.71 -0.60
C ASN A 118 13.62 47.22 -0.94
N GLY A 119 12.70 46.33 -0.54
CA GLY A 119 12.84 44.88 -0.68
C GLY A 119 11.84 44.25 -1.65
N ASN A 120 12.04 42.95 -1.91
CA ASN A 120 10.98 42.07 -2.39
C ASN A 120 10.11 41.63 -1.22
N LEU A 121 8.93 41.08 -1.51
CA LEU A 121 8.13 40.36 -0.52
C LEU A 121 8.93 39.19 0.08
N THR A 122 8.81 38.95 1.40
CA THR A 122 9.45 37.82 2.10
C THR A 122 8.88 36.47 1.65
N SER A 123 9.46 35.37 2.18
CA SER A 123 8.72 34.11 2.23
C SER A 123 7.41 34.26 3.03
N VAL A 124 6.44 33.40 2.73
CA VAL A 124 5.10 33.42 3.35
C VAL A 124 5.14 32.64 4.66
N VAL A 125 4.58 33.21 5.73
CA VAL A 125 4.30 32.49 6.97
C VAL A 125 2.80 32.16 7.00
N SER A 126 2.50 30.86 7.02
CA SER A 126 1.16 30.30 7.17
C SER A 126 0.89 29.96 8.64
N ARG A 127 -0.33 30.22 9.13
CA ARG A 127 -0.79 29.92 10.50
C ARG A 127 -2.25 29.48 10.54
N SER A 128 -2.55 28.51 11.40
CA SER A 128 -3.89 27.95 11.65
C SER A 128 -4.37 28.22 13.08
N TYR A 129 -5.63 28.65 13.26
CA TYR A 129 -6.23 28.85 14.58
C TYR A 129 -7.62 28.20 14.64
N PHE A 130 -7.72 27.07 15.35
CA PHE A 130 -8.95 26.32 15.57
C PHE A 130 -9.66 26.88 16.80
N VAL A 131 -10.43 27.95 16.62
CA VAL A 131 -11.04 28.74 17.70
C VAL A 131 -12.42 28.20 18.07
N GLY A 132 -12.75 28.13 19.35
CA GLY A 132 -13.98 27.55 19.87
C GLY A 132 -14.13 26.05 19.59
N LEU A 133 -13.02 25.31 19.49
CA LEU A 133 -12.97 23.87 19.20
C LEU A 133 -12.01 23.18 20.19
N ASP A 134 -12.50 22.19 20.94
CA ASP A 134 -11.65 21.35 21.80
C ASP A 134 -11.16 20.11 21.05
N LYS A 135 -9.85 20.00 20.86
CA LYS A 135 -9.20 18.86 20.18
C LYS A 135 -9.43 17.53 20.91
N THR A 136 -9.47 17.52 22.24
CA THR A 136 -9.60 16.31 23.06
C THR A 136 -11.03 15.79 23.02
N GLU A 137 -12.02 16.69 23.01
CA GLU A 137 -13.43 16.33 22.80
C GLU A 137 -13.71 15.84 21.37
N LEU A 138 -13.14 16.49 20.34
CA LEU A 138 -13.33 16.09 18.94
C LEU A 138 -12.50 14.86 18.56
N TYR A 139 -11.18 14.92 18.70
CA TYR A 139 -10.21 14.03 18.07
C TYR A 139 -9.40 13.16 19.04
N LYS A 140 -9.63 13.30 20.35
CA LYS A 140 -8.93 12.52 21.40
C LYS A 140 -7.40 12.68 21.24
N ASP A 141 -6.66 11.62 21.51
CA ASP A 141 -5.20 11.55 21.41
C ASP A 141 -4.70 11.36 19.95
N LEU A 142 -5.54 11.51 18.92
CA LEU A 142 -5.05 11.47 17.53
C LEU A 142 -4.28 12.75 17.17
N PRO A 143 -3.18 12.65 16.41
CA PRO A 143 -2.52 13.81 15.83
C PRO A 143 -3.41 14.48 14.77
N VAL A 144 -3.16 15.76 14.52
CA VAL A 144 -3.82 16.55 13.49
C VAL A 144 -2.77 17.15 12.57
N ILE A 145 -3.00 17.11 11.25
CA ILE A 145 -2.19 17.81 10.26
C ILE A 145 -3.05 18.71 9.38
N ASN A 146 -2.72 20.00 9.31
CA ASN A 146 -3.31 20.92 8.34
C ASN A 146 -2.36 21.08 7.15
N VAL A 147 -2.86 20.84 5.93
CA VAL A 147 -2.14 21.05 4.68
C VAL A 147 -2.60 22.38 4.10
N ILE A 148 -1.74 23.40 4.18
CA ILE A 148 -2.01 24.77 3.74
C ILE A 148 -1.35 24.99 2.39
N THR A 149 -2.13 25.32 1.37
CA THR A 149 -1.65 25.59 0.01
C THR A 149 -2.53 26.62 -0.68
N ASP A 150 -2.05 27.20 -1.77
CA ASP A 150 -2.91 28.01 -2.63
C ASP A 150 -4.08 27.13 -3.13
N PRO A 151 -5.37 27.52 -2.97
CA PRO A 151 -6.51 26.68 -3.36
C PRO A 151 -6.42 26.20 -4.81
N ASP A 152 -5.90 27.06 -5.67
CA ASP A 152 -5.54 26.82 -7.07
C ASP A 152 -4.68 25.55 -7.28
N ASN A 153 -3.79 25.21 -6.36
CA ASN A 153 -2.95 24.02 -6.48
C ASN A 153 -3.75 22.71 -6.43
N LEU A 154 -4.95 22.74 -5.85
CA LEU A 154 -5.85 21.60 -5.70
C LEU A 154 -7.08 21.69 -6.61
N PHE A 155 -7.64 22.89 -6.81
CA PHE A 155 -8.97 23.07 -7.39
C PHE A 155 -9.04 23.96 -8.65
N ASP A 156 -7.92 24.50 -9.13
CA ASP A 156 -7.88 25.19 -10.44
C ASP A 156 -8.15 24.22 -11.60
N TYR A 157 -8.84 24.72 -12.63
CA TYR A 157 -9.21 23.96 -13.82
C TYR A 157 -8.00 23.34 -14.54
N GLU A 158 -6.89 24.07 -14.70
CA GLU A 158 -5.73 23.59 -15.46
C GLU A 158 -4.70 22.84 -14.61
N LYS A 159 -4.37 23.35 -13.41
CA LYS A 159 -3.28 22.78 -12.58
C LYS A 159 -3.73 22.14 -11.28
N GLY A 160 -5.01 22.22 -10.91
CA GLY A 160 -5.53 21.74 -9.62
C GLY A 160 -5.49 20.21 -9.50
N ILE A 161 -4.61 19.67 -8.66
CA ILE A 161 -4.34 18.22 -8.63
C ILE A 161 -5.43 17.38 -7.93
N TYR A 162 -6.51 17.97 -7.43
CA TYR A 162 -7.57 17.27 -6.71
C TYR A 162 -8.87 17.10 -7.53
N ILE A 163 -8.94 17.68 -8.74
CA ILE A 163 -10.15 17.65 -9.58
C ILE A 163 -9.98 16.81 -10.86
N LEU A 164 -11.10 16.58 -11.56
CA LEU A 164 -11.14 16.15 -12.95
C LEU A 164 -10.43 17.16 -13.84
N GLY A 165 -10.97 18.39 -13.90
CA GLY A 165 -10.37 19.53 -14.60
C GLY A 165 -10.05 19.29 -16.08
N LYS A 166 -9.16 20.11 -16.61
CA LYS A 166 -8.76 20.12 -18.02
C LYS A 166 -8.33 18.75 -18.54
N ALA A 167 -7.60 17.96 -17.75
CA ALA A 167 -7.12 16.65 -18.20
C ALA A 167 -8.22 15.57 -18.30
N TYR A 168 -9.42 15.81 -17.77
CA TYR A 168 -10.62 15.00 -18.05
C TYR A 168 -11.30 15.45 -19.33
N ASP A 169 -11.53 16.76 -19.49
CA ASP A 169 -12.17 17.32 -20.69
C ASP A 169 -11.35 17.01 -21.96
N ASP A 170 -10.04 17.23 -21.91
CA ASP A 170 -9.07 16.85 -22.96
C ASP A 170 -8.97 15.33 -23.22
N SER A 171 -9.62 14.49 -22.38
CA SER A 171 -9.64 13.03 -22.54
C SER A 171 -10.94 12.49 -23.14
N ASN A 172 -12.01 13.28 -23.17
CA ASN A 172 -13.28 12.86 -23.76
C ASN A 172 -13.23 12.81 -25.30
N ASP A 173 -12.18 13.35 -25.92
CA ASP A 173 -11.84 13.14 -27.34
C ASP A 173 -11.22 11.75 -27.64
N ASP A 174 -10.70 11.04 -26.63
CA ASP A 174 -10.31 9.62 -26.72
C ASP A 174 -10.55 8.88 -25.37
N PRO A 175 -11.78 8.43 -25.10
CA PRO A 175 -12.10 7.68 -23.87
C PRO A 175 -11.43 6.30 -23.80
N TRP A 176 -10.76 5.83 -24.86
CA TRP A 176 -10.04 4.57 -24.89
C TRP A 176 -8.52 4.73 -24.82
N GLY A 177 -7.99 5.96 -24.71
CA GLY A 177 -6.56 6.23 -24.63
C GLY A 177 -5.85 5.53 -23.45
N PHE A 178 -6.57 5.18 -22.39
CA PHE A 178 -6.06 4.36 -21.28
C PHE A 178 -5.90 2.87 -21.67
N PHE A 179 -6.75 2.36 -22.56
CA PHE A 179 -6.74 1.00 -23.10
C PHE A 179 -5.88 0.86 -24.37
N GLY A 180 -5.43 1.97 -24.99
CA GLY A 180 -4.58 1.95 -26.19
C GLY A 180 -3.25 1.17 -26.03
N GLY A 181 -2.76 0.99 -24.80
CA GLY A 181 -1.62 0.13 -24.47
C GLY A 181 -1.98 -1.32 -24.05
N TRP A 182 -3.26 -1.66 -23.99
CA TRP A 182 -3.79 -2.91 -23.38
C TRP A 182 -4.65 -3.74 -24.35
N GLY A 183 -4.91 -3.26 -25.58
CA GLY A 183 -5.98 -3.81 -26.42
C GLY A 183 -5.75 -3.77 -27.93
N ASN A 184 -4.60 -4.20 -28.44
CA ASN A 184 -4.48 -4.55 -29.87
C ASN A 184 -3.60 -5.79 -30.11
N ASN A 185 -4.08 -6.95 -29.67
CA ASN A 185 -3.48 -8.24 -30.01
C ASN A 185 -3.96 -8.70 -31.41
N GLY A 186 -3.77 -7.83 -32.41
CA GLY A 186 -4.19 -8.01 -33.79
C GLY A 186 -3.06 -8.55 -34.67
N ASN A 187 -3.30 -9.69 -35.31
CA ASN A 187 -2.38 -10.45 -36.18
C ASN A 187 -1.32 -9.60 -36.90
N ASN A 188 -0.06 -9.73 -36.49
CA ASN A 188 1.08 -9.34 -37.31
C ASN A 188 2.12 -10.47 -37.30
N THR A 189 2.13 -11.27 -38.36
CA THR A 189 3.11 -12.33 -38.57
C THR A 189 4.38 -11.75 -39.18
N ASP A 190 5.31 -11.30 -38.34
CA ASP A 190 6.74 -11.30 -38.68
C ASP A 190 7.61 -11.31 -37.42
N GLY A 191 8.72 -12.04 -37.48
CA GLY A 191 9.49 -12.42 -36.29
C GLY A 191 10.49 -11.37 -35.80
N GLN A 192 10.10 -10.57 -34.81
CA GLN A 192 11.05 -9.96 -33.86
C GLN A 192 10.62 -10.26 -32.42
N GLN A 193 11.58 -10.62 -31.58
CA GLN A 193 11.37 -11.14 -30.24
C GLN A 193 12.04 -10.21 -29.21
N TRP A 194 11.41 -10.08 -28.04
CA TRP A 194 11.81 -9.23 -26.89
C TRP A 194 11.53 -7.73 -27.05
N GLY A 195 10.62 -7.22 -26.22
CA GLY A 195 10.16 -5.83 -26.23
C GLY A 195 8.92 -5.62 -25.35
N GLY A 196 8.89 -6.20 -24.14
CA GLY A 196 7.75 -6.15 -23.23
C GLY A 196 8.12 -5.57 -21.86
N TRP A 197 7.17 -4.85 -21.25
CA TRP A 197 7.19 -4.30 -19.88
C TRP A 197 8.29 -3.26 -19.62
N GLY A 198 7.99 -1.98 -19.89
CA GLY A 198 8.96 -0.89 -19.71
C GLY A 198 8.44 0.54 -19.79
N ASN A 199 7.25 0.87 -19.24
CA ASN A 199 6.93 2.28 -18.91
C ASN A 199 5.79 2.51 -17.88
N PHE A 200 5.50 1.54 -17.01
CA PHE A 200 4.51 1.69 -15.93
C PHE A 200 5.03 1.03 -14.65
N GLY A 201 5.41 1.84 -13.67
CA GLY A 201 6.17 1.40 -12.48
C GLY A 201 7.58 1.98 -12.55
N GLY A 202 7.81 3.10 -11.86
CA GLY A 202 9.07 3.84 -11.92
C GLY A 202 8.88 5.29 -11.54
N ASN A 203 9.03 5.61 -10.25
CA ASN A 203 9.09 6.99 -9.80
C ASN A 203 10.48 7.57 -10.11
N GLN A 204 10.61 8.33 -11.21
CA GLN A 204 11.85 9.05 -11.58
C GLN A 204 12.16 10.22 -10.62
N ASP A 205 12.44 9.92 -9.35
CA ASP A 205 12.98 10.83 -8.33
C ASP A 205 14.47 10.50 -8.05
N GLY A 206 15.21 10.06 -9.07
CA GLY A 206 16.67 9.90 -9.04
C GLY A 206 17.39 11.26 -9.09
N GLU A 207 17.50 11.96 -7.96
CA GLU A 207 18.19 13.26 -7.85
C GLU A 207 19.70 13.13 -8.16
N ASN A 208 20.08 13.28 -9.44
CA ASN A 208 21.46 13.26 -9.91
C ASN A 208 22.07 14.68 -9.86
N PRO A 209 23.04 14.98 -8.97
CA PRO A 209 23.47 16.35 -8.73
C PRO A 209 24.60 16.79 -9.67
N THR A 210 24.26 17.46 -10.78
CA THR A 210 25.23 18.12 -11.66
C THR A 210 25.14 19.64 -11.57
N GLU A 211 26.08 20.24 -10.83
CA GLU A 211 26.39 21.67 -10.95
C GLU A 211 27.00 21.96 -12.35
N GLY A 212 26.62 23.08 -12.97
CA GLY A 212 26.81 23.29 -14.41
C GLY A 212 28.16 23.85 -14.86
N ILE A 213 28.53 23.50 -16.10
CA ILE A 213 29.57 24.13 -16.94
C ILE A 213 28.91 24.36 -18.32
N PRO A 214 29.17 25.48 -19.03
CA PRO A 214 28.28 25.96 -20.09
C PRO A 214 28.48 25.31 -21.47
N ASP A 215 27.38 25.15 -22.19
CA ASP A 215 27.34 24.56 -23.53
C ASP A 215 27.88 25.47 -24.64
N GLY A 216 28.68 24.88 -25.53
CA GLY A 216 29.03 25.42 -26.84
C GLY A 216 28.55 24.47 -27.93
N GLN A 217 27.57 24.90 -28.72
CA GLN A 217 26.98 24.18 -29.87
C GLN A 217 28.01 23.84 -30.98
N PRO A 218 27.74 22.90 -31.93
CA PRO A 218 26.40 22.53 -32.42
C PRO A 218 26.08 21.04 -32.69
N GLN A 219 24.80 20.84 -33.00
CA GLN A 219 24.18 19.66 -33.60
C GLN A 219 24.87 19.19 -34.90
N TRP A 220 24.80 17.89 -35.18
CA TRP A 220 24.46 17.31 -36.49
C TRP A 220 23.81 15.93 -36.28
N GLY A 221 23.01 15.44 -37.23
CA GLY A 221 22.36 14.14 -37.10
C GLY A 221 21.93 13.51 -38.42
N GLY A 222 21.63 12.21 -38.35
CA GLY A 222 20.97 11.43 -39.40
C GLY A 222 21.88 10.65 -40.36
N TRP A 223 21.24 9.70 -41.05
CA TRP A 223 21.71 8.93 -42.22
C TRP A 223 22.73 7.80 -42.03
N GLY A 224 22.21 6.57 -42.15
CA GLY A 224 22.53 5.81 -43.38
C GLY A 224 23.21 4.44 -43.22
N ASN A 225 22.43 3.37 -43.37
CA ASN A 225 22.91 2.02 -43.69
C ASN A 225 23.85 2.00 -44.90
N PHE A 226 24.91 1.17 -44.86
CA PHE A 226 25.25 0.24 -45.96
C PHE A 226 26.42 -0.72 -45.59
N GLY A 227 26.32 -1.99 -46.03
CA GLY A 227 27.42 -2.96 -46.09
C GLY A 227 27.20 -4.28 -45.32
N GLY A 228 27.46 -5.47 -45.89
CA GLY A 228 27.92 -5.69 -47.26
C GLY A 228 28.51 -7.07 -47.66
N ASN A 229 28.01 -8.21 -47.15
CA ASN A 229 28.12 -9.57 -47.73
C ASN A 229 29.51 -10.14 -48.18
N GLN A 230 29.95 -11.24 -47.55
CA GLN A 230 30.67 -12.41 -48.12
C GLN A 230 30.98 -13.45 -47.03
N GLY A 231 30.95 -14.78 -47.23
CA GLY A 231 30.45 -15.59 -48.36
C GLY A 231 30.99 -17.05 -48.35
N ALA A 232 30.22 -18.01 -48.89
CA ALA A 232 30.55 -19.45 -49.13
C ALA A 232 30.80 -20.35 -47.89
N GLN A 233 30.69 -21.70 -47.88
CA GLN A 233 30.05 -22.82 -48.65
C GLN A 233 30.30 -24.09 -47.77
N ASN A 234 29.64 -25.27 -47.80
CA ASN A 234 28.45 -25.90 -48.42
C ASN A 234 28.15 -27.18 -47.56
N GLY A 235 27.05 -27.95 -47.69
CA GLY A 235 25.85 -27.86 -48.54
C GLY A 235 25.05 -29.20 -48.54
N GLU A 236 23.87 -29.20 -49.17
CA GLU A 236 23.04 -30.33 -49.67
C GLU A 236 22.53 -31.46 -48.74
N ASN A 237 21.20 -31.55 -48.61
CA ASN A 237 20.44 -32.70 -49.14
C ASN A 237 18.98 -32.31 -49.51
N GLN A 238 18.31 -33.13 -50.34
CA GLN A 238 17.01 -32.82 -51.01
C GLN A 238 15.81 -33.51 -50.30
N GLY A 239 14.52 -33.25 -50.60
CA GLY A 239 13.93 -32.54 -51.76
C GLY A 239 12.44 -32.14 -51.59
N GLU A 240 11.64 -32.29 -52.66
CA GLU A 240 10.51 -31.39 -53.01
C GLU A 240 9.07 -31.93 -52.79
N GLN A 241 8.05 -31.08 -53.03
CA GLN A 241 6.60 -31.38 -53.05
C GLN A 241 6.13 -31.80 -54.48
N PRO A 242 4.81 -31.75 -54.89
CA PRO A 242 3.49 -31.84 -54.21
C PRO A 242 2.55 -32.89 -54.89
N GLN A 243 1.21 -32.88 -54.65
CA GLN A 243 0.15 -32.70 -55.70
C GLN A 243 -1.32 -33.09 -55.29
N TRP A 244 -2.23 -32.11 -55.44
CA TRP A 244 -3.61 -32.12 -56.04
C TRP A 244 -4.74 -33.14 -55.70
N GLY A 245 -5.89 -32.57 -55.27
CA GLY A 245 -7.29 -32.95 -55.67
C GLY A 245 -8.03 -34.03 -54.84
N GLY A 246 -9.36 -34.02 -54.67
CA GLY A 246 -10.40 -33.01 -55.00
C GLY A 246 -11.84 -33.57 -55.05
N TRP A 247 -12.86 -32.72 -54.82
CA TRP A 247 -14.33 -32.94 -54.98
C TRP A 247 -15.11 -33.80 -53.94
N GLY A 248 -16.33 -33.32 -53.60
CA GLY A 248 -17.36 -34.02 -52.80
C GLY A 248 -18.24 -33.03 -52.00
N ASN A 249 -19.58 -33.12 -52.06
CA ASN A 249 -20.50 -32.14 -51.45
C ASN A 249 -21.89 -32.74 -51.11
N PHE A 250 -22.66 -32.01 -50.28
CA PHE A 250 -24.06 -32.21 -49.85
C PHE A 250 -24.40 -33.37 -48.89
N GLY A 251 -25.30 -33.07 -47.94
CA GLY A 251 -26.03 -34.04 -47.12
C GLY A 251 -26.40 -33.52 -45.73
N GLY A 252 -27.68 -33.33 -45.42
CA GLY A 252 -28.14 -32.95 -44.08
C GLY A 252 -29.65 -33.07 -43.88
N ASN A 253 -30.12 -32.62 -42.71
CA ASN A 253 -31.51 -32.37 -42.28
C ASN A 253 -32.25 -33.49 -41.46
N GLN A 254 -33.07 -33.01 -40.51
CA GLN A 254 -34.22 -33.62 -39.81
C GLN A 254 -34.10 -34.89 -38.92
N GLY A 255 -34.73 -34.84 -37.72
CA GLY A 255 -35.97 -35.64 -37.62
C GLY A 255 -36.46 -36.34 -36.34
N ALA A 256 -36.25 -35.84 -35.11
CA ALA A 256 -37.18 -35.94 -33.95
C ALA A 256 -37.75 -37.30 -33.38
N GLN A 257 -38.41 -37.17 -32.21
CA GLN A 257 -39.39 -38.07 -31.53
C GLN A 257 -38.97 -39.17 -30.51
N ASN A 258 -39.24 -38.83 -29.24
CA ASN A 258 -39.99 -39.54 -28.17
C ASN A 258 -39.74 -41.03 -27.81
N GLY A 259 -39.67 -41.26 -26.49
CA GLY A 259 -39.98 -42.53 -25.82
C GLY A 259 -40.23 -42.30 -24.32
N GLU A 260 -41.33 -42.82 -23.76
CA GLU A 260 -41.80 -42.56 -22.39
C GLU A 260 -41.75 -43.79 -21.46
N ASN A 261 -42.02 -43.53 -20.16
CA ASN A 261 -42.32 -44.42 -19.03
C ASN A 261 -41.19 -44.64 -18.02
N GLN A 262 -41.42 -44.80 -16.70
CA GLN A 262 -42.46 -44.48 -15.69
C GLN A 262 -42.22 -45.46 -14.53
N GLY A 263 -42.62 -45.10 -13.29
CA GLY A 263 -42.56 -45.95 -12.10
C GLY A 263 -41.40 -45.62 -11.14
N GLU A 264 -41.58 -45.57 -9.81
CA GLU A 264 -42.82 -45.52 -9.02
C GLU A 264 -42.49 -44.96 -7.60
N GLN A 265 -43.46 -44.32 -6.94
CA GLN A 265 -43.40 -43.80 -5.56
C GLN A 265 -44.11 -44.82 -4.61
N PRO A 266 -44.21 -44.70 -3.24
CA PRO A 266 -44.25 -43.45 -2.44
C PRO A 266 -43.76 -43.51 -0.94
N GLN A 267 -44.11 -42.45 -0.19
CA GLN A 267 -44.35 -42.35 1.29
C GLN A 267 -43.19 -41.89 2.21
N TRP A 268 -43.40 -41.01 3.21
CA TRP A 268 -44.41 -39.92 3.40
C TRP A 268 -43.97 -38.97 4.55
N GLY A 269 -44.23 -37.66 4.40
CA GLY A 269 -44.39 -36.70 5.52
C GLY A 269 -43.16 -35.89 5.96
N GLY A 270 -43.22 -34.55 6.13
CA GLY A 270 -44.28 -33.62 5.69
C GLY A 270 -44.28 -32.24 6.39
N TRP A 271 -44.74 -31.22 5.65
CA TRP A 271 -45.19 -29.87 6.09
C TRP A 271 -44.12 -28.88 6.64
N GLY A 272 -44.03 -27.62 6.18
CA GLY A 272 -44.55 -26.99 4.95
C GLY A 272 -44.91 -25.49 5.06
N ASN A 273 -44.88 -24.79 3.91
CA ASN A 273 -45.64 -23.55 3.57
C ASN A 273 -45.27 -22.23 4.28
N PHE A 274 -45.50 -21.02 3.73
CA PHE A 274 -45.83 -20.56 2.36
C PHE A 274 -45.53 -19.05 2.24
N GLY A 275 -45.52 -18.50 1.01
CA GLY A 275 -45.97 -17.12 0.75
C GLY A 275 -44.97 -16.18 0.08
N GLY A 276 -45.19 -15.90 -1.21
CA GLY A 276 -44.68 -14.70 -1.89
C GLY A 276 -45.85 -13.82 -2.33
N ASN A 277 -45.59 -12.57 -2.71
CA ASN A 277 -46.60 -11.71 -3.33
C ASN A 277 -45.95 -10.71 -4.30
N GLN A 278 -46.58 -10.50 -5.45
CA GLN A 278 -46.26 -9.40 -6.38
C GLN A 278 -47.32 -8.30 -6.25
N GLY A 279 -46.98 -7.07 -6.64
CA GLY A 279 -47.92 -5.95 -6.69
C GLY A 279 -47.52 -4.94 -7.75
N GLU A 280 -48.38 -4.73 -8.74
CA GLU A 280 -48.20 -3.75 -9.81
C GLU A 280 -48.72 -2.36 -9.40
N VAL A 281 -48.06 -1.30 -9.85
CA VAL A 281 -48.61 0.07 -9.94
C VAL A 281 -47.90 0.81 -11.10
N PRO A 282 -48.52 1.86 -11.71
CA PRO A 282 -48.60 1.89 -13.17
C PRO A 282 -47.92 3.09 -13.85
N THR A 283 -47.83 3.00 -15.17
CA THR A 283 -47.32 4.06 -16.07
C THR A 283 -48.30 5.22 -16.26
N GLY A 284 -47.82 6.47 -16.26
CA GLY A 284 -48.55 7.61 -16.81
C GLY A 284 -47.92 8.97 -16.48
N GLY A 285 -47.71 9.80 -17.51
CA GLY A 285 -47.23 11.19 -17.39
C GLY A 285 -46.02 11.47 -18.28
N VAL A 286 -46.20 12.32 -19.29
CA VAL A 286 -45.16 12.80 -20.20
C VAL A 286 -45.14 14.32 -20.15
N ASP A 287 -43.95 14.92 -20.10
CA ASP A 287 -43.68 16.15 -20.84
C ASP A 287 -42.20 16.19 -21.24
N ASP A 288 -41.90 16.70 -22.44
CA ASP A 288 -40.60 16.59 -23.09
C ASP A 288 -39.85 17.92 -23.11
N GLN A 289 -38.59 17.95 -22.63
CA GLN A 289 -37.54 18.86 -23.14
C GLN A 289 -36.14 18.52 -22.59
N ASN A 290 -35.43 17.59 -23.25
CA ASN A 290 -33.96 17.53 -23.19
C ASN A 290 -33.39 17.45 -24.63
N PRO A 291 -32.77 18.52 -25.17
CA PRO A 291 -32.39 18.62 -26.58
C PRO A 291 -31.04 17.95 -26.92
N TRP A 292 -30.70 16.83 -26.27
CA TRP A 292 -29.45 16.09 -26.51
C TRP A 292 -29.74 14.59 -26.71
N GLY A 293 -30.06 14.22 -27.95
CA GLY A 293 -30.40 12.84 -28.29
C GLY A 293 -29.19 12.00 -28.74
N GLY A 294 -29.02 10.82 -28.13
CA GLY A 294 -28.75 9.64 -28.96
C GLY A 294 -27.46 8.82 -28.80
N TRP A 295 -26.88 8.70 -27.61
CA TRP A 295 -26.01 7.54 -27.27
C TRP A 295 -26.15 7.24 -25.76
N GLY A 296 -26.45 6.02 -25.29
CA GLY A 296 -26.99 4.84 -25.98
C GLY A 296 -27.42 3.79 -24.95
N ASN A 297 -28.63 3.21 -25.07
CA ASN A 297 -29.09 2.17 -24.14
C ASN A 297 -28.34 0.85 -24.39
N PHE A 298 -27.56 0.40 -23.41
CA PHE A 298 -27.15 -0.99 -23.31
C PHE A 298 -28.19 -1.74 -22.47
N THR A 299 -28.98 -2.59 -23.12
CA THR A 299 -29.96 -3.47 -22.45
C THR A 299 -29.29 -4.70 -21.85
N ASP A 300 -29.84 -5.23 -20.75
CA ASP A 300 -29.32 -6.36 -19.95
C ASP A 300 -29.32 -7.74 -20.67
N GLY A 301 -28.65 -7.84 -21.81
CA GLY A 301 -28.63 -9.02 -22.68
C GLY A 301 -27.49 -10.02 -22.38
N ASP A 302 -26.24 -9.53 -22.33
CA ASP A 302 -25.04 -10.39 -22.36
C ASP A 302 -24.26 -10.47 -21.03
N PHE A 303 -24.58 -9.65 -20.02
CA PHE A 303 -23.95 -9.71 -18.69
C PHE A 303 -24.73 -10.63 -17.74
N GLY A 304 -24.66 -11.93 -18.01
CA GLY A 304 -25.38 -12.95 -17.25
C GLY A 304 -25.06 -12.97 -15.74
N ASN A 305 -26.08 -12.71 -14.92
CA ASN A 305 -26.17 -13.06 -13.50
C ASN A 305 -25.30 -12.26 -12.50
N TRP A 306 -25.27 -10.93 -12.63
CA TRP A 306 -24.82 -10.04 -11.55
C TRP A 306 -26.03 -9.57 -10.71
N GLY A 307 -26.13 -10.03 -9.46
CA GLY A 307 -27.19 -9.62 -8.53
C GLY A 307 -27.04 -8.17 -8.06
N ASN A 308 -28.15 -7.46 -7.85
CA ASN A 308 -28.21 -6.02 -7.53
C ASN A 308 -27.15 -5.53 -6.51
N PHE A 309 -26.12 -4.82 -7.01
CA PHE A 309 -25.13 -4.13 -6.18
C PHE A 309 -25.62 -2.73 -5.77
N THR A 310 -25.74 -2.47 -4.46
CA THR A 310 -25.96 -1.11 -3.92
C THR A 310 -24.64 -0.34 -3.77
N GLY A 311 -23.91 -0.27 -4.89
CA GLY A 311 -22.54 0.23 -5.01
C GLY A 311 -21.91 -0.34 -6.27
N SER A 312 -22.21 0.28 -7.41
CA SER A 312 -21.69 -0.13 -8.72
C SER A 312 -20.20 0.13 -8.83
N PHE A 313 -19.43 -0.91 -9.16
CA PHE A 313 -17.99 -0.84 -9.44
C PHE A 313 -17.80 -0.17 -10.83
N ASP A 314 -17.94 1.17 -10.89
CA ASP A 314 -17.83 1.95 -12.13
C ASP A 314 -16.37 1.98 -12.62
N MET A 315 -16.04 1.00 -13.46
CA MET A 315 -14.70 0.80 -14.00
C MET A 315 -14.25 1.96 -14.91
N ALA A 316 -15.19 2.69 -15.52
CA ALA A 316 -14.88 3.87 -16.30
C ALA A 316 -14.48 5.03 -15.37
N ALA A 317 -15.22 5.26 -14.29
CA ALA A 317 -14.85 6.24 -13.27
C ALA A 317 -13.51 5.91 -12.58
N MET A 318 -13.24 4.64 -12.25
CA MET A 318 -11.99 4.21 -11.60
C MET A 318 -10.71 4.48 -12.41
N PHE A 319 -10.82 4.51 -13.74
CA PHE A 319 -9.68 4.75 -14.65
C PHE A 319 -9.82 6.04 -15.48
N ALA A 320 -10.85 6.85 -15.21
CA ALA A 320 -11.04 8.15 -15.83
C ALA A 320 -9.83 9.05 -15.58
N ARG A 321 -9.38 9.72 -16.65
CA ARG A 321 -8.27 10.67 -16.60
C ARG A 321 -8.75 11.99 -15.99
N GLY A 322 -7.97 12.58 -15.09
CA GLY A 322 -8.18 13.92 -14.58
C GLY A 322 -6.85 14.55 -14.17
N ASN A 323 -6.88 15.81 -13.72
CA ASN A 323 -5.70 16.50 -13.21
C ASN A 323 -5.06 15.72 -12.05
N TYR A 324 -5.88 14.98 -11.28
CA TYR A 324 -5.42 14.04 -10.25
C TYR A 324 -4.49 12.93 -10.76
N ASN A 325 -4.42 12.63 -12.07
CA ASN A 325 -3.46 11.66 -12.63
C ASN A 325 -2.06 12.24 -12.89
N ALA A 326 -1.81 13.53 -12.60
CA ALA A 326 -0.48 14.13 -12.75
C ALA A 326 0.60 13.33 -11.99
N LYS A 327 1.79 13.21 -12.60
CA LYS A 327 2.91 12.38 -12.11
C LYS A 327 4.19 13.19 -11.95
N GLY A 328 5.16 12.59 -11.27
CA GLY A 328 6.49 13.16 -11.09
C GLY A 328 6.46 14.58 -10.52
N ARG A 329 7.38 15.41 -11.00
CA ARG A 329 7.56 16.79 -10.55
C ARG A 329 6.45 17.73 -11.04
N GLU A 330 5.88 17.48 -12.20
CA GLU A 330 4.76 18.27 -12.78
C GLU A 330 3.46 18.11 -11.97
N GLY A 331 3.28 16.98 -11.28
CA GLY A 331 2.18 16.75 -10.34
C GLY A 331 2.44 17.21 -8.90
N GLU A 332 3.59 17.83 -8.61
CA GLU A 332 3.96 18.30 -7.28
C GLU A 332 3.56 19.79 -7.10
N ARG A 333 3.09 20.17 -5.92
CA ARG A 333 2.59 21.52 -5.60
C ARG A 333 3.21 22.04 -4.29
N PRO A 334 3.54 23.34 -4.17
CA PRO A 334 4.05 23.89 -2.93
C PRO A 334 2.95 23.95 -1.85
N ALA A 335 3.24 23.50 -0.64
CA ALA A 335 2.35 23.63 0.51
C ALA A 335 3.14 23.76 1.82
N THR A 336 2.54 24.38 2.84
CA THR A 336 3.01 24.33 4.23
C THR A 336 2.22 23.25 4.95
N ILE A 337 2.88 22.39 5.74
CA ILE A 337 2.19 21.56 6.74
C ILE A 337 2.34 22.17 8.14
N GLU A 338 1.26 22.12 8.92
CA GLU A 338 1.26 22.33 10.37
C GLU A 338 0.78 21.05 11.07
N PHE A 339 1.63 20.46 11.91
CA PHE A 339 1.36 19.21 12.64
C PHE A 339 1.21 19.49 14.15
N ILE A 340 0.13 18.96 14.72
CA ILE A 340 -0.25 19.03 16.12
C ILE A 340 -0.19 17.59 16.69
N PRO A 341 0.66 17.32 17.70
CA PRO A 341 0.73 16.02 18.34
C PRO A 341 -0.60 15.52 18.91
N GLY A 342 -0.69 14.22 19.20
CA GLY A 342 -1.87 13.64 19.82
C GLY A 342 -2.21 14.23 21.19
N ASP A 343 -1.17 14.48 21.99
CA ASP A 343 -1.20 14.92 23.38
C ASP A 343 -0.90 16.43 23.57
N ASP A 344 -1.08 17.24 22.51
CA ASP A 344 -0.97 18.71 22.55
C ASP A 344 -2.10 19.36 21.74
N ASN A 345 -2.45 20.60 22.07
CA ASN A 345 -3.34 21.45 21.28
C ASN A 345 -2.57 22.34 20.29
N MET A 346 -1.26 22.52 20.46
CA MET A 346 -0.44 23.47 19.70
C MET A 346 0.38 22.81 18.58
N VAL A 347 0.68 23.57 17.53
CA VAL A 347 1.50 23.14 16.39
C VAL A 347 2.96 22.98 16.83
N ALA A 348 3.42 21.73 16.88
CA ALA A 348 4.80 21.38 17.24
C ALA A 348 5.76 21.42 16.03
N LEU A 349 5.22 21.35 14.80
CA LEU A 349 6.00 21.43 13.56
C LEU A 349 5.24 22.24 12.50
N THR A 350 5.86 23.31 12.01
CA THR A 350 5.52 23.95 10.72
C THR A 350 6.65 23.70 9.72
N GLN A 351 6.34 23.25 8.51
CA GLN A 351 7.33 23.10 7.45
C GLN A 351 6.73 23.15 6.03
N ASP A 352 7.41 23.85 5.12
CA ASP A 352 7.10 23.85 3.69
C ASP A 352 7.62 22.59 2.98
N ILE A 353 6.77 22.03 2.12
CA ILE A 353 6.88 20.72 1.48
C ILE A 353 6.35 20.74 0.03
N GLY A 354 6.67 19.68 -0.71
CA GLY A 354 6.02 19.32 -1.97
C GLY A 354 4.87 18.34 -1.72
N LEU A 355 3.67 18.74 -2.13
CA LEU A 355 2.43 17.96 -2.07
C LEU A 355 2.18 17.29 -3.43
N ARG A 356 2.01 15.96 -3.45
CA ARG A 356 1.67 15.19 -4.67
C ARG A 356 0.58 14.17 -4.32
N LEU A 357 -0.33 13.82 -5.24
CA LEU A 357 -1.23 12.69 -4.98
C LEU A 357 -0.50 11.33 -5.01
N LYS A 358 -1.04 10.37 -4.24
CA LYS A 358 -0.63 8.96 -4.14
C LYS A 358 -1.67 8.05 -4.82
N GLY A 359 -1.26 6.83 -5.16
CA GLY A 359 -2.14 5.77 -5.69
C GLY A 359 -2.18 5.70 -7.22
N ARG A 360 -3.04 4.82 -7.73
CA ARG A 360 -3.29 4.58 -9.17
C ARG A 360 -4.77 4.86 -9.50
N SER A 361 -5.65 3.88 -9.32
CA SER A 361 -7.11 4.01 -9.42
C SER A 361 -7.68 4.86 -8.28
N THR A 362 -7.16 4.72 -7.06
CA THR A 362 -7.59 5.44 -5.85
C THR A 362 -7.47 6.97 -5.90
N ARG A 363 -6.88 7.52 -6.97
CA ARG A 363 -6.92 8.95 -7.31
C ARG A 363 -8.31 9.40 -7.79
N ALA A 364 -9.15 8.48 -8.28
CA ALA A 364 -10.53 8.73 -8.67
C ALA A 364 -11.51 8.77 -7.48
N ASN A 365 -11.11 8.33 -6.28
CA ASN A 365 -11.94 8.41 -5.07
C ASN A 365 -12.19 9.87 -4.64
N TYR A 366 -13.25 10.13 -3.87
CA TYR A 366 -13.55 11.47 -3.36
C TYR A 366 -12.56 11.93 -2.27
N GLN A 367 -12.25 11.05 -1.32
CA GLN A 367 -11.09 11.20 -0.44
C GLN A 367 -9.85 10.62 -1.15
N LYS A 368 -8.90 11.47 -1.57
CA LYS A 368 -7.69 11.07 -2.30
C LYS A 368 -6.47 11.01 -1.36
N SER A 369 -5.55 10.09 -1.64
CA SER A 369 -4.32 9.92 -0.85
C SER A 369 -3.20 10.89 -1.27
N PHE A 370 -2.33 11.29 -0.34
CA PHE A 370 -1.21 12.22 -0.56
C PHE A 370 0.16 11.60 -0.28
N ASN A 371 1.16 12.06 -1.01
CA ASN A 371 2.58 11.94 -0.71
C ASN A 371 3.09 13.34 -0.30
N ILE A 372 3.77 13.44 0.84
CA ILE A 372 4.34 14.69 1.38
C ILE A 372 5.88 14.59 1.29
N ARG A 373 6.55 15.55 0.62
CA ARG A 373 8.01 15.49 0.37
C ARG A 373 8.76 16.72 0.86
N ALA A 374 9.84 16.49 1.60
CA ALA A 374 10.75 17.53 2.08
C ALA A 374 11.84 17.83 1.05
N ARG A 375 11.90 19.07 0.55
CA ARG A 375 12.91 19.55 -0.42
C ARG A 375 13.37 20.97 -0.05
N ASP A 376 14.59 21.32 -0.42
CA ASP A 376 15.21 22.63 -0.15
C ASP A 376 14.74 23.78 -1.04
N GLU A 377 14.06 23.48 -2.16
CA GLU A 377 13.36 24.48 -2.95
C GLU A 377 12.12 25.04 -2.25
N TYR A 378 11.47 24.22 -1.39
CA TYR A 378 10.32 24.62 -0.59
C TYR A 378 10.75 25.07 0.82
N GLY A 379 11.67 24.34 1.47
CA GLY A 379 12.13 24.67 2.81
C GLY A 379 13.30 23.81 3.30
N LYS A 380 13.04 22.83 4.18
CA LYS A 380 14.08 21.94 4.73
C LYS A 380 14.11 20.62 3.93
N LYS A 381 15.31 20.12 3.58
CA LYS A 381 15.50 18.85 2.84
C LYS A 381 14.94 17.59 3.54
N ASN A 382 14.65 17.68 4.84
CA ASN A 382 14.06 16.61 5.67
C ASN A 382 13.12 17.28 6.68
N ILE A 383 12.08 16.56 7.11
CA ILE A 383 11.39 16.82 8.37
C ILE A 383 12.23 16.19 9.49
N LYS A 384 12.27 16.85 10.65
CA LYS A 384 12.90 16.34 11.88
C LYS A 384 11.92 16.45 13.04
N PHE A 385 11.06 15.44 13.15
CA PHE A 385 10.00 15.30 14.14
C PHE A 385 9.52 13.84 14.15
N GLU A 386 9.09 13.34 15.31
CA GLU A 386 8.44 12.03 15.45
C GLU A 386 6.98 12.10 14.94
N LEU A 387 6.77 11.95 13.63
CA LEU A 387 5.44 12.07 13.00
C LEU A 387 4.50 10.91 13.36
N ILE A 388 5.06 9.74 13.65
CA ILE A 388 4.34 8.52 14.05
C ILE A 388 4.84 8.13 15.44
N LYS A 389 4.03 8.38 16.46
CA LYS A 389 4.39 8.21 17.87
C LYS A 389 4.72 6.75 18.19
N GLY A 390 5.90 6.50 18.76
CA GLY A 390 6.40 5.15 19.04
C GLY A 390 6.99 4.41 17.84
N ASN A 391 7.12 5.04 16.68
CA ASN A 391 7.72 4.41 15.50
C ASN A 391 9.22 4.13 15.72
N MET A 392 9.62 2.87 15.56
CA MET A 392 10.98 2.37 15.76
C MET A 392 11.58 1.90 14.44
N ARG A 393 12.87 2.19 14.25
CA ARG A 393 13.63 1.76 13.07
C ARG A 393 13.61 0.24 12.90
N SER A 394 13.53 -0.25 11.66
CA SER A 394 13.57 -1.68 11.33
C SER A 394 14.87 -2.41 11.73
N ASP A 395 15.90 -1.70 12.21
CA ASP A 395 17.12 -2.26 12.80
C ASP A 395 17.21 -2.17 14.34
N GLY A 396 16.15 -1.67 14.98
CA GLY A 396 16.03 -1.54 16.43
C GLY A 396 16.95 -0.49 17.09
N LYS A 397 17.73 0.30 16.33
CA LYS A 397 18.71 1.25 16.92
C LYS A 397 18.09 2.49 17.58
N GLY A 398 16.81 2.80 17.34
CA GLY A 398 16.12 3.95 17.93
C GLY A 398 14.80 4.30 17.23
N PRO A 399 14.12 5.38 17.66
CA PRO A 399 12.90 5.86 17.03
C PRO A 399 13.17 6.51 15.67
N VAL A 400 12.12 6.64 14.85
CA VAL A 400 12.18 7.34 13.54
C VAL A 400 11.77 8.81 13.72
N ASP A 401 12.76 9.69 13.85
CA ASP A 401 12.58 11.14 14.03
C ASP A 401 12.84 11.99 12.75
N LYS A 402 13.19 11.35 11.63
CA LYS A 402 13.68 12.00 10.41
C LYS A 402 12.99 11.44 9.17
N TYR A 403 12.26 12.29 8.44
CA TYR A 403 11.49 11.89 7.26
C TYR A 403 11.93 12.72 6.05
N LYS A 404 12.34 12.06 4.95
CA LYS A 404 12.49 12.70 3.63
C LYS A 404 11.13 12.89 2.97
N SER A 405 10.23 11.93 3.17
CA SER A 405 8.84 11.97 2.78
C SER A 405 8.01 11.04 3.67
N PHE A 406 6.69 11.23 3.65
CA PHE A 406 5.72 10.36 4.29
C PHE A 406 4.41 10.38 3.47
N ASN A 407 3.46 9.53 3.82
CA ASN A 407 2.20 9.37 3.08
C ASN A 407 0.99 9.60 4.00
N LEU A 408 -0.08 10.12 3.42
CA LEU A 408 -1.42 10.18 4.01
C LEU A 408 -2.36 9.33 3.12
N ARG A 409 -2.78 8.15 3.58
CA ARG A 409 -3.64 7.22 2.81
C ARG A 409 -5.09 7.33 3.25
N ASN A 410 -6.02 7.15 2.31
CA ASN A 410 -7.46 7.10 2.53
C ASN A 410 -8.00 5.73 3.00
N ALA A 411 -7.11 4.76 3.34
CA ALA A 411 -7.37 3.32 3.46
C ALA A 411 -7.76 2.55 2.17
N GLY A 412 -7.46 3.09 0.98
CA GLY A 412 -7.51 2.35 -0.29
C GLY A 412 -8.89 1.80 -0.66
N ASN A 413 -9.02 0.49 -0.87
CA ASN A 413 -10.29 -0.19 -1.12
C ASN A 413 -11.14 -0.34 0.16
N ASP A 414 -10.51 -0.27 1.34
CA ASP A 414 -11.20 -0.29 2.64
C ASP A 414 -11.70 1.10 3.08
N SER A 415 -11.53 2.13 2.23
CA SER A 415 -11.83 3.54 2.51
C SER A 415 -13.29 3.83 2.89
N GLU A 416 -14.24 3.11 2.28
CA GLU A 416 -15.68 3.16 2.54
C GLU A 416 -16.18 1.95 3.35
N ASN A 417 -15.27 1.07 3.81
CA ASN A 417 -15.59 -0.18 4.51
C ASN A 417 -15.21 -0.09 6.01
N ALA A 418 -14.19 -0.82 6.44
CA ALA A 418 -13.73 -0.85 7.83
C ALA A 418 -12.65 0.21 8.16
N LYS A 419 -12.11 0.88 7.13
CA LYS A 419 -11.03 1.89 7.20
C LYS A 419 -9.85 1.52 8.12
N MET A 420 -9.52 0.23 8.22
CA MET A 420 -8.47 -0.27 9.13
C MET A 420 -7.72 -1.51 8.61
N ARG A 421 -8.18 -2.14 7.52
CA ARG A 421 -7.72 -3.47 7.10
C ARG A 421 -6.22 -3.55 6.88
N ASP A 422 -5.62 -2.60 6.17
CA ASP A 422 -4.18 -2.58 5.91
C ASP A 422 -3.37 -2.41 7.21
N ILE A 423 -3.76 -1.46 8.07
CA ILE A 423 -3.16 -1.24 9.40
C ILE A 423 -3.20 -2.51 10.25
N VAL A 424 -4.37 -3.16 10.35
CA VAL A 424 -4.56 -4.40 11.12
C VAL A 424 -3.68 -5.52 10.56
N ILE A 425 -3.64 -5.71 9.24
CA ILE A 425 -2.84 -6.76 8.59
C ILE A 425 -1.34 -6.53 8.80
N GLN A 426 -0.86 -5.30 8.59
CA GLN A 426 0.55 -4.94 8.73
C GLN A 426 1.03 -5.06 10.19
N GLU A 427 0.20 -4.68 11.18
CA GLU A 427 0.52 -4.88 12.60
C GLU A 427 0.53 -6.37 13.00
N LEU A 428 -0.38 -7.18 12.45
CA LEU A 428 -0.42 -8.62 12.72
C LEU A 428 0.83 -9.35 12.19
N ILE A 429 1.36 -8.96 11.02
CA ILE A 429 2.53 -9.60 10.41
C ILE A 429 3.89 -9.01 10.84
N ASN A 430 3.97 -7.79 11.36
CA ASN A 430 5.22 -7.08 11.69
C ASN A 430 6.26 -7.95 12.44
N ASN A 431 7.48 -8.08 11.88
CA ASN A 431 8.61 -8.82 12.44
C ASN A 431 9.94 -8.48 11.72
N ASP A 432 11.08 -8.95 12.27
CA ASP A 432 12.43 -8.65 11.77
C ASP A 432 12.76 -9.13 10.33
N TYR A 433 11.95 -10.00 9.70
CA TYR A 433 12.30 -10.69 8.45
C TYR A 433 11.59 -10.15 7.19
N VAL A 434 10.55 -9.33 7.33
CA VAL A 434 9.86 -8.63 6.23
C VAL A 434 9.55 -7.20 6.66
N GLU A 435 9.71 -6.22 5.77
CA GLU A 435 9.31 -4.85 6.10
C GLU A 435 7.78 -4.73 6.12
N THR A 436 7.24 -3.99 7.09
CA THR A 436 5.86 -3.50 7.13
C THR A 436 5.88 -1.99 7.29
N GLN A 437 5.01 -1.26 6.61
CA GLN A 437 4.93 0.20 6.73
C GLN A 437 4.40 0.57 8.12
N GLN A 438 5.29 1.10 8.97
CA GLN A 438 4.93 1.65 10.27
C GLN A 438 3.92 2.80 10.09
N ASN A 439 2.85 2.78 10.90
CA ASN A 439 1.65 3.56 10.63
C ASN A 439 0.86 3.96 11.89
N ASN A 440 -0.06 4.91 11.73
CA ASN A 440 -1.10 5.26 12.71
C ASN A 440 -2.25 6.02 12.01
N PHE A 441 -3.36 6.27 12.70
CA PHE A 441 -4.40 7.19 12.25
C PHE A 441 -4.01 8.65 12.50
N ILE A 442 -4.50 9.56 11.65
CA ILE A 442 -4.31 11.00 11.73
C ILE A 442 -5.54 11.74 11.20
N ILE A 443 -5.87 12.89 11.79
CA ILE A 443 -6.91 13.79 11.26
C ILE A 443 -6.27 14.78 10.29
N VAL A 444 -6.79 14.87 9.06
CA VAL A 444 -6.31 15.81 8.05
C VAL A 444 -7.28 16.97 7.90
N PHE A 445 -6.72 18.17 7.86
CA PHE A 445 -7.37 19.40 7.39
C PHE A 445 -6.67 19.87 6.11
N ILE A 446 -7.41 20.50 5.21
CA ILE A 446 -6.87 21.16 4.01
C ILE A 446 -7.35 22.60 3.98
N ASN A 447 -6.41 23.55 3.92
CA ASN A 447 -6.65 24.98 4.07
C ASN A 447 -7.52 25.32 5.30
N GLY A 448 -7.39 24.52 6.35
CA GLY A 448 -8.16 24.65 7.58
C GLY A 448 -9.54 24.01 7.58
N GLU A 449 -10.05 23.41 6.49
CA GLU A 449 -11.30 22.63 6.54
C GLU A 449 -11.03 21.14 6.83
N TYR A 450 -11.86 20.52 7.67
CA TYR A 450 -11.77 19.09 7.98
C TYR A 450 -11.90 18.24 6.70
N TRP A 451 -10.92 17.37 6.48
CA TRP A 451 -10.82 16.52 5.29
C TRP A 451 -11.03 15.03 5.59
N GLY A 452 -11.03 14.64 6.86
CA GLY A 452 -11.31 13.29 7.32
C GLY A 452 -10.18 12.63 8.08
N ILE A 453 -10.49 11.44 8.59
CA ILE A 453 -9.51 10.45 9.04
C ILE A 453 -8.68 9.98 7.85
N TYR A 454 -7.38 9.88 8.04
CA TYR A 454 -6.39 9.27 7.15
C TYR A 454 -5.49 8.33 7.95
N ASP A 455 -4.78 7.47 7.24
CA ASP A 455 -3.63 6.73 7.76
C ASP A 455 -2.36 7.54 7.48
N ILE A 456 -1.45 7.68 8.43
CA ILE A 456 -0.07 8.16 8.18
C ILE A 456 0.89 6.97 8.07
N TYR A 457 1.72 6.94 7.02
CA TYR A 457 2.74 5.89 6.78
C TYR A 457 4.11 6.50 6.42
N GLU A 458 5.20 5.77 6.72
CA GLU A 458 6.48 5.98 6.04
C GLU A 458 6.41 5.65 4.53
N GLU A 459 7.07 6.44 3.68
CA GLU A 459 7.13 6.19 2.23
C GLU A 459 8.28 5.24 1.88
N TYR A 460 7.97 3.96 1.58
CA TYR A 460 8.94 2.99 1.05
C TYR A 460 9.71 3.55 -0.14
N SER A 461 11.01 3.75 0.07
CA SER A 461 11.95 4.45 -0.80
C SER A 461 13.39 4.04 -0.44
N ASP A 462 14.35 4.48 -1.24
CA ASP A 462 15.78 4.48 -0.89
C ASP A 462 16.05 5.17 0.47
N ASN A 463 15.33 6.25 0.76
CA ASN A 463 15.42 7.03 1.98
C ASN A 463 14.83 6.29 3.18
N TYR A 464 13.78 5.49 3.02
CA TYR A 464 13.26 4.60 4.06
C TYR A 464 14.32 3.59 4.51
N ILE A 465 14.93 2.87 3.56
CA ILE A 465 16.00 1.90 3.86
C ILE A 465 17.22 2.58 4.49
N SER A 466 17.59 3.77 4.00
CA SER A 466 18.70 4.55 4.57
C SER A 466 18.41 5.01 6.01
N ASN A 467 17.21 5.50 6.30
CA ASN A 467 16.77 5.90 7.63
C ASN A 467 16.69 4.73 8.63
N ASN A 468 16.28 3.55 8.15
CA ASN A 468 16.02 2.39 8.99
C ASN A 468 17.24 1.49 9.22
N TYR A 469 18.24 1.50 8.34
CA TYR A 469 19.41 0.61 8.41
C TYR A 469 20.80 1.29 8.41
N ASP A 470 20.88 2.61 8.20
CA ASP A 470 22.12 3.38 7.95
C ASP A 470 22.85 3.01 6.63
N ILE A 471 22.16 2.41 5.67
CA ILE A 471 22.66 2.13 4.32
C ILE A 471 22.69 3.45 3.51
N ASP A 472 23.73 3.71 2.72
CA ASP A 472 23.75 4.83 1.77
C ASP A 472 22.59 4.66 0.77
N ASN A 473 21.72 5.67 0.64
CA ASN A 473 20.53 5.59 -0.22
C ASN A 473 20.91 5.31 -1.70
N LYS A 474 22.10 5.70 -2.15
CA LYS A 474 22.62 5.40 -3.50
C LYS A 474 23.06 3.94 -3.68
N ASN A 475 23.31 3.23 -2.57
CA ASN A 475 23.60 1.80 -2.55
C ASN A 475 22.31 0.96 -2.39
N VAL A 476 21.13 1.56 -2.25
CA VAL A 476 19.86 0.83 -2.23
C VAL A 476 19.38 0.58 -3.65
N VAL A 477 18.94 -0.65 -3.92
CA VAL A 477 18.09 -0.99 -5.07
C VAL A 477 16.74 -1.43 -4.53
N MET A 478 15.65 -0.91 -5.10
CA MET A 478 14.29 -1.27 -4.74
C MET A 478 13.47 -1.53 -6.00
N VAL A 479 12.72 -2.64 -6.00
CA VAL A 479 11.72 -2.93 -7.02
C VAL A 479 10.32 -2.92 -6.42
N LYS A 480 9.35 -2.48 -7.22
CA LYS A 480 7.91 -2.60 -6.96
C LYS A 480 7.25 -3.14 -8.22
N GLU A 481 6.42 -4.18 -8.08
CA GLU A 481 5.71 -4.81 -9.22
C GLU A 481 6.68 -5.32 -10.32
N GLY A 482 7.92 -5.62 -9.94
CA GLY A 482 8.99 -6.09 -10.83
C GLY A 482 9.75 -4.98 -11.58
N ALA A 483 9.33 -3.73 -11.46
CA ALA A 483 9.99 -2.56 -12.04
C ALA A 483 10.80 -1.78 -10.99
N LEU A 484 11.75 -0.96 -11.44
CA LEU A 484 12.66 -0.23 -10.54
C LEU A 484 11.96 0.98 -9.89
N GLU A 485 11.98 1.05 -8.56
CA GLU A 485 11.57 2.23 -7.78
C GLU A 485 12.79 3.01 -7.25
N ALA A 486 13.91 2.33 -6.99
CA ALA A 486 15.19 2.96 -6.67
C ALA A 486 16.37 2.16 -7.23
N GLY A 487 17.40 2.85 -7.71
CA GLY A 487 18.58 2.28 -8.35
C GLY A 487 18.98 3.06 -9.61
N THR A 488 19.70 2.41 -10.52
CA THR A 488 19.97 2.87 -11.89
C THR A 488 19.48 1.82 -12.90
N GLU A 489 19.35 2.17 -14.19
CA GLU A 489 18.76 1.29 -15.20
C GLU A 489 19.46 -0.08 -15.32
N GLU A 490 20.78 -0.13 -15.04
CA GLU A 490 21.56 -1.37 -15.01
C GLU A 490 21.13 -2.34 -13.89
N ASP A 491 20.58 -1.84 -12.78
CA ASP A 491 20.13 -2.66 -11.65
C ASP A 491 18.88 -3.49 -11.98
N THR A 492 18.14 -3.15 -13.04
CA THR A 492 16.91 -3.85 -13.46
C THR A 492 17.13 -5.37 -13.59
N LYS A 493 18.33 -5.76 -14.02
CA LYS A 493 18.73 -7.17 -14.15
C LYS A 493 18.95 -7.87 -12.81
N LEU A 494 19.33 -7.17 -11.74
CA LEU A 494 19.57 -7.78 -10.42
C LEU A 494 18.34 -8.47 -9.84
N TYR A 495 17.13 -8.00 -10.20
CA TYR A 495 15.88 -8.68 -9.83
C TYR A 495 15.52 -9.75 -10.85
N GLN A 496 15.51 -9.40 -12.14
CA GLN A 496 15.11 -10.29 -13.23
C GLN A 496 15.96 -11.56 -13.29
N ASP A 497 17.29 -11.44 -13.28
CA ASP A 497 18.22 -12.57 -13.31
C ASP A 497 18.02 -13.49 -12.08
N ALA A 498 17.69 -12.92 -10.91
CA ALA A 498 17.45 -13.68 -9.68
C ALA A 498 16.12 -14.45 -9.70
N VAL A 499 15.00 -13.83 -10.12
CA VAL A 499 13.72 -14.53 -10.22
C VAL A 499 13.69 -15.53 -11.38
N ASN A 500 14.35 -15.23 -12.49
CA ASN A 500 14.50 -16.17 -13.61
C ASN A 500 15.35 -17.38 -13.19
N PHE A 501 16.51 -17.15 -12.54
CA PHE A 501 17.36 -18.24 -12.04
C PHE A 501 16.58 -19.21 -11.13
N ILE A 502 15.77 -18.69 -10.20
CA ILE A 502 14.98 -19.52 -9.28
C ILE A 502 13.81 -20.21 -10.02
N SER A 503 13.15 -19.53 -10.96
CA SER A 503 12.01 -20.08 -11.71
C SER A 503 12.42 -21.19 -12.68
N ASP A 504 13.53 -20.99 -13.40
CA ASP A 504 13.95 -21.80 -14.55
C ASP A 504 14.94 -22.93 -14.18
N SER A 505 15.48 -22.94 -12.95
CA SER A 505 16.41 -23.96 -12.48
C SER A 505 15.74 -24.95 -11.53
N ASP A 506 16.08 -26.24 -11.66
CA ASP A 506 15.67 -27.30 -10.73
C ASP A 506 16.23 -27.03 -9.31
N MET A 507 15.36 -26.70 -8.35
CA MET A 507 15.71 -26.41 -6.95
C MET A 507 15.86 -27.67 -6.08
N SER A 508 15.47 -28.86 -6.56
CA SER A 508 15.77 -30.12 -5.87
C SER A 508 17.27 -30.41 -5.85
N ILE A 509 18.03 -29.81 -6.79
CA ILE A 509 19.49 -29.82 -6.83
C ILE A 509 20.04 -28.83 -5.80
N GLU A 510 20.68 -29.37 -4.75
CA GLU A 510 21.25 -28.62 -3.62
C GLU A 510 22.09 -27.39 -4.03
N SER A 511 22.93 -27.51 -5.07
CA SER A 511 23.76 -26.39 -5.54
C SER A 511 22.95 -25.21 -6.10
N ASN A 512 21.77 -25.45 -6.66
CA ASN A 512 20.93 -24.42 -7.25
C ASN A 512 20.19 -23.67 -6.16
N TYR A 513 19.62 -24.39 -5.19
CA TYR A 513 19.04 -23.79 -3.98
C TYR A 513 20.08 -23.02 -3.16
N LEU A 514 21.30 -23.55 -3.01
CA LEU A 514 22.41 -22.82 -2.35
C LEU A 514 22.84 -21.56 -3.11
N GLU A 515 22.65 -21.46 -4.43
CA GLU A 515 22.82 -20.20 -5.16
C GLU A 515 21.64 -19.25 -4.93
N ALA A 516 20.40 -19.75 -4.98
CA ALA A 516 19.19 -18.97 -4.69
C ALA A 516 19.26 -18.31 -3.29
N THR A 517 19.76 -19.02 -2.28
CA THR A 517 19.93 -18.49 -0.91
C THR A 517 20.96 -17.35 -0.79
N LYS A 518 21.77 -17.08 -1.83
CA LYS A 518 22.66 -15.90 -1.93
C LYS A 518 21.94 -14.69 -2.54
N GLN A 519 20.90 -14.94 -3.35
CA GLN A 519 20.14 -13.88 -4.02
C GLN A 519 18.98 -13.37 -3.15
N PHE A 520 18.32 -14.26 -2.40
CA PHE A 520 17.15 -13.96 -1.57
C PHE A 520 17.37 -14.32 -0.09
N ASP A 521 16.77 -13.55 0.81
CA ASP A 521 16.67 -13.91 2.23
C ASP A 521 15.57 -14.97 2.43
N MET A 522 15.93 -16.26 2.34
CA MET A 522 14.96 -17.36 2.24
C MET A 522 14.02 -17.51 3.44
N ILE A 523 14.43 -17.08 4.64
CA ILE A 523 13.56 -17.07 5.83
C ILE A 523 12.44 -16.04 5.64
N GLY A 524 12.82 -14.80 5.33
CA GLY A 524 11.86 -13.75 5.00
C GLY A 524 11.02 -14.09 3.77
N TYR A 525 11.59 -14.77 2.77
CA TYR A 525 10.87 -15.12 1.55
C TYR A 525 9.80 -16.18 1.82
N ALA A 526 10.13 -17.26 2.53
CA ALA A 526 9.15 -18.26 2.91
C ALA A 526 8.03 -17.67 3.80
N LEU A 527 8.36 -16.69 4.65
CA LEU A 527 7.38 -15.98 5.48
C LEU A 527 6.46 -15.07 4.65
N TYR A 528 7.03 -14.29 3.72
CA TYR A 528 6.30 -13.44 2.76
C TYR A 528 5.40 -14.27 1.83
N ALA A 529 5.93 -15.39 1.34
CA ALA A 529 5.22 -16.39 0.56
C ALA A 529 4.07 -17.02 1.36
N ALA A 530 4.25 -17.30 2.65
CA ALA A 530 3.17 -17.77 3.51
C ALA A 530 2.10 -16.69 3.77
N PHE A 531 2.52 -15.43 3.95
CA PHE A 531 1.63 -14.29 4.17
C PHE A 531 0.67 -14.05 2.99
N TYR A 532 1.17 -13.90 1.75
CA TYR A 532 0.27 -13.68 0.59
C TYR A 532 -0.64 -14.89 0.30
N ASN A 533 -0.26 -16.09 0.76
CA ASN A 533 -1.08 -17.30 0.64
C ASN A 533 -2.23 -17.31 1.68
N TYR A 534 -1.93 -16.88 2.91
CA TYR A 534 -2.91 -16.78 3.98
C TYR A 534 -3.89 -15.62 3.79
N VAL A 535 -3.39 -14.43 3.43
CA VAL A 535 -4.19 -13.18 3.36
C VAL A 535 -5.02 -13.06 2.08
N ASP A 536 -4.57 -13.66 0.96
CA ASP A 536 -5.21 -13.58 -0.36
C ASP A 536 -5.50 -12.13 -0.80
N VAL A 537 -4.42 -11.34 -0.91
CA VAL A 537 -4.44 -9.99 -1.50
C VAL A 537 -4.64 -10.14 -3.01
N GLN A 538 -5.79 -9.71 -3.54
CA GLN A 538 -6.20 -10.06 -4.91
C GLN A 538 -5.40 -9.38 -6.03
N ASP A 539 -4.74 -8.27 -5.73
CA ASP A 539 -3.79 -7.60 -6.60
C ASP A 539 -2.34 -7.79 -6.14
N GLY A 540 -2.08 -8.67 -5.15
CA GLY A 540 -0.77 -8.89 -4.52
C GLY A 540 0.20 -9.84 -5.23
N TYR A 541 1.27 -10.24 -4.53
CA TYR A 541 2.46 -10.94 -5.07
C TYR A 541 2.20 -12.23 -5.85
N TYR A 542 1.23 -13.06 -5.42
CA TYR A 542 0.85 -14.27 -6.18
C TYR A 542 -0.03 -13.99 -7.39
N ARG A 543 -0.66 -12.82 -7.41
CA ARG A 543 -1.46 -12.36 -8.53
C ARG A 543 -0.51 -11.59 -9.46
N VAL A 544 -0.39 -10.27 -9.29
CA VAL A 544 0.05 -9.38 -10.38
C VAL A 544 0.70 -8.05 -9.97
N GLY A 545 0.58 -7.60 -8.72
CA GLY A 545 1.04 -6.28 -8.27
C GLY A 545 1.26 -6.24 -6.75
N ASN A 546 1.24 -5.04 -6.15
CA ASN A 546 1.29 -4.85 -4.69
C ASN A 546 2.35 -5.73 -3.98
N TYR A 547 3.55 -5.79 -4.57
CA TYR A 547 4.71 -6.50 -4.07
C TYR A 547 5.99 -5.68 -4.26
N ALA A 548 6.85 -5.66 -3.24
CA ALA A 548 8.04 -4.81 -3.22
C ALA A 548 9.21 -5.56 -2.58
N MET A 549 10.41 -5.33 -3.09
CA MET A 549 11.64 -5.92 -2.56
C MET A 549 12.80 -4.92 -2.64
N TRP A 550 13.71 -4.99 -1.67
CA TRP A 550 14.90 -4.15 -1.60
C TRP A 550 16.18 -4.97 -1.43
N ARG A 551 17.31 -4.42 -1.83
CA ARG A 551 18.65 -4.95 -1.53
C ARG A 551 19.69 -3.83 -1.42
N ALA A 552 20.84 -4.14 -0.84
CA ALA A 552 22.06 -3.40 -1.14
C ALA A 552 22.58 -3.78 -2.55
N ARG A 553 23.03 -2.81 -3.34
CA ARG A 553 23.69 -3.03 -4.63
C ARG A 553 25.04 -3.71 -4.39
N THR A 554 25.90 -3.03 -3.61
CA THR A 554 27.21 -3.50 -3.16
C THR A 554 27.08 -3.97 -1.70
N PRO A 555 27.49 -5.21 -1.37
CA PRO A 555 27.46 -5.67 0.02
C PRO A 555 28.43 -4.91 0.93
N ASP A 556 27.98 -4.59 2.15
CA ASP A 556 28.80 -4.01 3.23
C ASP A 556 28.58 -4.81 4.53
N SER A 557 29.58 -5.59 4.92
CA SER A 557 29.52 -6.42 6.13
C SER A 557 29.57 -5.64 7.45
N SER A 558 29.74 -4.31 7.41
CA SER A 558 29.67 -3.45 8.60
C SER A 558 28.25 -2.95 8.91
N VAL A 559 27.31 -3.09 7.97
CA VAL A 559 25.92 -2.62 8.10
C VAL A 559 24.94 -3.82 8.10
N PRO A 560 24.05 -3.96 9.11
CA PRO A 560 23.05 -5.03 9.12
C PRO A 560 22.16 -5.05 7.87
N LYS A 561 21.81 -6.24 7.38
CA LYS A 561 21.03 -6.49 6.15
C LYS A 561 21.62 -5.89 4.85
N ALA A 562 22.80 -5.27 4.87
CA ALA A 562 23.52 -4.85 3.66
C ALA A 562 24.34 -5.97 3.01
N ASP A 563 23.88 -7.22 3.05
CA ASP A 563 24.59 -8.41 2.53
C ASP A 563 24.42 -8.61 1.01
N GLY A 564 23.57 -7.81 0.35
CA GLY A 564 23.25 -7.90 -1.07
C GLY A 564 22.06 -8.81 -1.41
N LYS A 565 21.37 -9.40 -0.43
CA LYS A 565 20.16 -10.19 -0.68
C LYS A 565 18.93 -9.31 -0.93
N TRP A 566 18.04 -9.80 -1.79
CA TRP A 566 16.66 -9.32 -1.87
C TRP A 566 15.90 -9.64 -0.59
N ARG A 567 15.24 -8.61 -0.05
CA ARG A 567 14.38 -8.64 1.12
C ARG A 567 13.02 -8.05 0.82
N MET A 568 12.00 -8.60 1.44
CA MET A 568 10.61 -8.44 1.03
C MET A 568 9.93 -7.34 1.85
N MET A 569 9.01 -6.62 1.22
CA MET A 569 8.28 -5.51 1.82
C MET A 569 6.79 -5.67 1.55
N ILE A 570 5.98 -5.62 2.61
CA ILE A 570 4.52 -5.69 2.56
C ILE A 570 3.97 -4.26 2.45
N TYR A 571 3.07 -4.03 1.51
CA TYR A 571 2.27 -2.80 1.36
C TYR A 571 0.97 -3.11 0.60
N ASP A 572 -0.02 -2.21 0.70
CA ASP A 572 -1.26 -2.24 -0.11
C ASP A 572 -2.05 -3.56 0.02
N THR A 573 -2.40 -3.91 1.25
CA THR A 573 -3.06 -5.17 1.60
C THR A 573 -4.58 -5.04 1.78
N ASP A 574 -5.17 -3.89 1.44
CA ASP A 574 -6.60 -3.63 1.66
C ASP A 574 -7.56 -4.34 0.68
N LEU A 575 -7.08 -4.86 -0.46
CA LEU A 575 -7.87 -5.75 -1.34
C LEU A 575 -7.76 -7.23 -0.92
N SER A 576 -8.10 -7.53 0.33
CA SER A 576 -7.90 -8.85 0.97
C SER A 576 -9.05 -9.32 1.85
N PHE A 577 -9.01 -10.59 2.28
CA PHE A 577 -10.02 -11.24 3.12
C PHE A 577 -11.47 -10.98 2.62
N GLY A 578 -11.69 -11.07 1.31
CA GLY A 578 -13.04 -11.01 0.71
C GLY A 578 -13.78 -9.70 1.02
N ILE A 579 -13.08 -8.56 0.94
CA ILE A 579 -13.64 -7.22 1.24
C ILE A 579 -14.94 -6.91 0.46
N PHE A 580 -15.01 -7.31 -0.82
CA PHE A 580 -16.19 -7.14 -1.65
C PHE A 580 -16.93 -8.47 -1.84
N ASN A 581 -18.26 -8.44 -1.70
CA ASN A 581 -19.09 -9.63 -1.83
C ASN A 581 -18.96 -10.26 -3.23
N GLY A 582 -18.79 -11.59 -3.29
CA GLY A 582 -18.54 -12.32 -4.53
C GLY A 582 -17.08 -12.33 -5.01
N MET A 583 -16.16 -11.60 -4.35
CA MET A 583 -14.72 -11.79 -4.58
C MET A 583 -14.17 -13.01 -3.85
N ALA A 584 -13.04 -13.49 -4.35
CA ALA A 584 -12.17 -14.42 -3.63
C ALA A 584 -11.68 -13.78 -2.30
N GLY A 585 -11.36 -14.62 -1.31
CA GLY A 585 -10.93 -14.17 0.02
C GLY A 585 -10.74 -15.29 1.03
N SER A 586 -11.57 -15.30 2.09
CA SER A 586 -11.40 -16.18 3.25
C SER A 586 -11.38 -17.69 2.90
N GLU A 587 -12.05 -18.10 1.82
CA GLU A 587 -12.11 -19.50 1.37
C GLU A 587 -11.29 -19.80 0.10
N THR A 588 -10.36 -18.92 -0.32
CA THR A 588 -9.57 -19.13 -1.54
C THR A 588 -8.42 -20.10 -1.31
N ASP A 589 -8.30 -21.09 -2.20
CA ASP A 589 -7.22 -22.07 -2.19
C ASP A 589 -6.02 -21.58 -3.03
N VAL A 590 -5.31 -20.58 -2.50
CA VAL A 590 -4.13 -19.97 -3.16
C VAL A 590 -2.96 -20.97 -3.25
N LEU A 591 -2.91 -21.97 -2.37
CA LEU A 591 -1.86 -22.99 -2.37
C LEU A 591 -1.98 -23.88 -3.61
N LYS A 592 -3.19 -24.34 -3.91
CA LYS A 592 -3.51 -25.11 -5.10
C LYS A 592 -3.18 -24.39 -6.40
N GLU A 593 -3.34 -23.07 -6.44
CA GLU A 593 -2.96 -22.24 -7.59
C GLU A 593 -1.44 -22.21 -7.78
N ILE A 594 -0.66 -22.05 -6.70
CA ILE A 594 0.82 -22.14 -6.74
C ILE A 594 1.26 -23.52 -7.24
N LEU A 595 0.71 -24.60 -6.67
CA LEU A 595 1.06 -25.97 -7.04
C LEU A 595 0.66 -26.35 -8.48
N ASN A 596 -0.26 -25.61 -9.11
CA ASN A 596 -0.66 -25.81 -10.50
C ASN A 596 -0.14 -24.73 -11.47
N VAL A 597 0.71 -23.78 -11.03
CA VAL A 597 1.15 -22.64 -11.87
C VAL A 597 1.80 -23.05 -13.19
N ASN A 598 2.46 -24.22 -13.21
CA ASN A 598 3.15 -24.79 -14.37
C ASN A 598 2.28 -25.80 -15.17
N ASN A 599 1.00 -25.97 -14.84
CA ASN A 599 0.09 -26.91 -15.51
C ASN A 599 -0.58 -26.25 -16.74
N PRO A 600 -0.21 -26.62 -17.98
CA PRO A 600 -0.73 -25.96 -19.19
C PRO A 600 -2.21 -26.28 -19.48
N ASN A 601 -2.82 -27.23 -18.74
CA ASN A 601 -4.21 -27.63 -18.92
C ASN A 601 -5.16 -27.00 -17.88
N GLN A 602 -4.65 -26.22 -16.92
CA GLN A 602 -5.51 -25.37 -16.10
C GLN A 602 -5.52 -23.96 -16.70
N ASN A 603 -6.73 -23.47 -17.00
CA ASN A 603 -6.94 -22.04 -17.19
C ASN A 603 -6.55 -21.36 -15.87
N GLN A 604 -5.40 -20.69 -15.84
CA GLN A 604 -4.97 -19.86 -14.71
C GLN A 604 -6.13 -18.93 -14.36
N ASN A 605 -6.67 -19.03 -13.13
CA ASN A 605 -8.06 -18.67 -12.82
C ASN A 605 -8.45 -17.27 -13.34
N GLN A 606 -9.11 -17.24 -14.49
CA GLN A 606 -9.55 -16.02 -15.13
C GLN A 606 -10.77 -15.49 -14.39
N TRP A 607 -10.58 -14.45 -13.59
CA TRP A 607 -11.70 -13.77 -12.93
C TRP A 607 -12.66 -13.23 -14.01
N GLY A 608 -13.85 -13.81 -14.11
CA GLY A 608 -14.83 -13.49 -15.17
C GLY A 608 -14.37 -13.77 -16.62
N GLY A 609 -13.33 -14.59 -16.85
CA GLY A 609 -12.75 -14.78 -18.19
C GLY A 609 -11.77 -13.67 -18.63
N MET A 610 -11.56 -12.64 -17.81
CA MET A 610 -10.67 -11.52 -18.11
C MET A 610 -9.26 -11.78 -17.56
N ASN A 611 -8.30 -12.07 -18.45
CA ASN A 611 -6.87 -12.08 -18.12
C ASN A 611 -6.33 -10.65 -18.01
N TRP A 612 -6.77 -9.91 -16.98
CA TRP A 612 -6.56 -8.46 -16.86
C TRP A 612 -5.08 -8.07 -16.71
N PHE A 613 -4.29 -8.87 -16.00
CA PHE A 613 -3.03 -8.42 -15.41
C PHE A 613 -1.86 -9.45 -15.45
N GLY A 614 -2.04 -10.61 -16.09
CA GLY A 614 -1.27 -11.83 -15.80
C GLY A 614 0.27 -11.73 -15.75
N ALA A 615 0.84 -11.96 -14.54
CA ALA A 615 2.28 -12.01 -14.28
C ALA A 615 2.61 -12.83 -13.01
N ASN A 616 2.35 -14.15 -13.04
CA ASN A 616 2.40 -15.07 -11.88
C ASN A 616 3.83 -15.35 -11.31
N VAL A 617 4.72 -14.35 -11.27
CA VAL A 617 6.13 -14.51 -10.86
C VAL A 617 6.26 -15.03 -9.43
N GLY A 618 5.44 -14.55 -8.49
CA GLY A 618 5.45 -15.04 -7.11
C GLY A 618 5.04 -16.51 -6.99
N MET A 619 4.03 -16.93 -7.78
CA MET A 619 3.62 -18.34 -7.82
C MET A 619 4.73 -19.21 -8.40
N LYS A 620 5.38 -18.79 -9.49
CA LYS A 620 6.49 -19.53 -10.10
C LYS A 620 7.69 -19.68 -9.16
N VAL A 621 8.17 -18.59 -8.57
CA VAL A 621 9.34 -18.60 -7.67
C VAL A 621 9.05 -19.47 -6.44
N THR A 622 7.86 -19.37 -5.85
CA THR A 622 7.47 -20.27 -4.74
C THR A 622 7.34 -21.72 -5.20
N ALA A 623 6.70 -21.99 -6.34
CA ALA A 623 6.52 -23.34 -6.86
C ALA A 623 7.85 -24.04 -7.16
N SER A 624 8.79 -23.37 -7.82
CA SER A 624 10.12 -23.94 -8.06
C SER A 624 10.87 -24.16 -6.73
N LEU A 625 10.79 -23.25 -5.76
CA LEU A 625 11.41 -23.45 -4.44
C LEU A 625 10.79 -24.61 -3.64
N LEU A 626 9.53 -25.00 -3.89
CA LEU A 626 8.89 -26.17 -3.26
C LEU A 626 9.47 -27.53 -3.69
N ASP A 627 10.26 -27.59 -4.76
CA ASP A 627 11.02 -28.79 -5.12
C ASP A 627 12.21 -29.03 -4.15
N ASN A 628 12.58 -28.03 -3.35
CA ASN A 628 13.57 -28.16 -2.30
C ASN A 628 12.93 -28.55 -0.95
N GLU A 629 13.29 -29.72 -0.41
CA GLU A 629 12.71 -30.24 0.84
C GLU A 629 13.01 -29.40 2.09
N GLU A 630 14.10 -28.60 2.12
CA GLU A 630 14.38 -27.67 3.23
C GLU A 630 13.41 -26.48 3.17
N PHE A 631 13.33 -25.82 2.01
CA PHE A 631 12.42 -24.69 1.79
C PHE A 631 10.96 -25.09 1.99
N LYS A 632 10.54 -26.22 1.42
CA LYS A 632 9.20 -26.80 1.55
C LYS A 632 8.84 -27.07 3.01
N ASN A 633 9.77 -27.60 3.80
CA ASN A 633 9.57 -27.81 5.23
C ASN A 633 9.35 -26.48 5.97
N MET A 634 10.16 -25.46 5.66
CA MET A 634 10.07 -24.11 6.23
C MET A 634 8.78 -23.39 5.83
N PHE A 635 8.45 -23.35 4.54
CA PHE A 635 7.25 -22.70 4.00
C PHE A 635 5.96 -23.27 4.60
N ILE A 636 5.78 -24.59 4.60
CA ILE A 636 4.59 -25.23 5.19
C ILE A 636 4.50 -24.96 6.70
N ASN A 637 5.64 -24.92 7.41
CA ASN A 637 5.65 -24.53 8.81
C ASN A 637 5.22 -23.06 9.01
N TYR A 638 5.63 -22.14 8.12
CA TYR A 638 5.15 -20.74 8.16
C TYR A 638 3.69 -20.58 7.72
N LEU A 639 3.15 -21.43 6.85
CA LEU A 639 1.70 -21.51 6.60
C LEU A 639 0.95 -21.86 7.90
N CYS A 640 1.46 -22.82 8.68
CA CYS A 640 0.91 -23.10 10.03
C CYS A 640 1.07 -21.90 10.97
N ASP A 641 2.22 -21.23 10.98
CA ASP A 641 2.48 -20.08 11.86
C ASP A 641 1.59 -18.86 11.51
N MET A 642 1.21 -18.65 10.24
CA MET A 642 0.21 -17.64 9.86
C MET A 642 -1.08 -17.81 10.66
N LYS A 643 -1.61 -19.04 10.75
CA LYS A 643 -2.82 -19.36 11.52
C LYS A 643 -2.58 -19.35 13.04
N ASN A 644 -1.44 -19.88 13.48
CA ASN A 644 -1.19 -20.18 14.90
C ASN A 644 -0.62 -18.99 15.70
N ILE A 645 0.01 -18.02 15.03
CA ILE A 645 0.84 -16.98 15.67
C ILE A 645 0.50 -15.59 15.14
N TYR A 646 0.55 -15.40 13.81
CA TYR A 646 0.36 -14.07 13.23
C TYR A 646 -1.12 -13.64 13.25
N PHE A 647 -2.01 -14.49 12.72
CA PHE A 647 -3.46 -14.29 12.68
C PHE A 647 -4.21 -15.20 13.67
N GLU A 648 -3.66 -15.39 14.87
CA GLU A 648 -4.32 -16.09 15.96
C GLU A 648 -5.63 -15.34 16.35
N PRO A 649 -6.79 -16.00 16.52
CA PRO A 649 -8.07 -15.30 16.63
C PRO A 649 -8.21 -14.31 17.79
N ASN A 650 -7.60 -14.58 18.96
CA ASN A 650 -7.67 -13.62 20.08
C ASN A 650 -6.78 -12.39 19.81
N ARG A 651 -5.61 -12.57 19.20
CA ARG A 651 -4.75 -11.46 18.74
C ARG A 651 -5.46 -10.63 17.66
N VAL A 652 -6.03 -11.27 16.64
CA VAL A 652 -6.79 -10.59 15.57
C VAL A 652 -7.93 -9.76 16.15
N ASN A 653 -8.73 -10.34 17.05
CA ASN A 653 -9.80 -9.62 17.74
C ASN A 653 -9.26 -8.43 18.53
N SER A 654 -8.19 -8.60 19.31
CA SER A 654 -7.61 -7.52 20.12
C SER A 654 -7.15 -6.33 19.28
N VAL A 655 -6.51 -6.57 18.12
CA VAL A 655 -6.05 -5.50 17.21
C VAL A 655 -7.25 -4.80 16.55
N ILE A 656 -8.25 -5.57 16.08
CA ILE A 656 -9.48 -5.01 15.51
C ILE A 656 -10.23 -4.15 16.54
N ASP A 657 -10.42 -4.64 17.77
CA ASP A 657 -11.13 -3.92 18.82
C ASP A 657 -10.38 -2.66 19.28
N GLU A 658 -9.04 -2.67 19.27
CA GLU A 658 -8.24 -1.47 19.48
C GLU A 658 -8.50 -0.43 18.38
N LYS A 659 -8.32 -0.78 17.09
CA LYS A 659 -8.50 0.19 15.99
C LYS A 659 -9.96 0.65 15.89
N LYS A 660 -10.93 -0.24 16.17
CA LYS A 660 -12.35 0.11 16.32
C LYS A 660 -12.57 1.13 17.43
N SER A 661 -11.93 0.98 18.59
CA SER A 661 -12.09 1.94 19.70
C SER A 661 -11.58 3.35 19.36
N ILE A 662 -10.56 3.45 18.50
CA ILE A 662 -10.00 4.72 18.02
C ILE A 662 -10.91 5.37 16.97
N LEU A 663 -11.41 4.59 16.00
CA LEU A 663 -12.21 5.12 14.88
C LEU A 663 -13.67 5.38 15.24
N LEU A 664 -14.30 4.53 16.05
CA LEU A 664 -15.75 4.57 16.31
C LEU A 664 -16.29 5.93 16.80
N PRO A 665 -15.59 6.71 17.66
CA PRO A 665 -16.05 8.06 18.06
C PRO A 665 -16.00 9.11 16.94
N LEU A 666 -15.35 8.80 15.81
CA LEU A 666 -14.98 9.75 14.75
C LEU A 666 -15.70 9.47 13.43
N VAL A 667 -16.37 8.32 13.29
CA VAL A 667 -16.94 7.89 12.00
C VAL A 667 -18.12 8.74 11.54
N GLU A 668 -18.85 9.40 12.44
CA GLU A 668 -19.96 10.28 12.06
C GLU A 668 -19.46 11.50 11.27
N GLU A 669 -18.52 12.28 11.84
CA GLU A 669 -17.89 13.41 11.14
C GLU A 669 -17.16 12.94 9.86
N HIS A 670 -16.53 11.76 9.91
CA HIS A 670 -15.88 11.20 8.73
C HIS A 670 -16.88 10.87 7.61
N TYR A 671 -18.01 10.24 7.93
CA TYR A 671 -19.01 9.81 6.94
C TYR A 671 -19.76 10.99 6.31
N GLN A 672 -20.03 12.04 7.09
CA GLN A 672 -20.62 13.29 6.59
C GLN A 672 -19.79 13.97 5.47
N ARG A 673 -18.51 13.59 5.33
CA ARG A 673 -17.61 14.14 4.29
C ARG A 673 -17.04 13.10 3.30
N ASN A 674 -16.86 11.84 3.73
CA ASN A 674 -16.15 10.81 2.95
C ASN A 674 -16.81 9.42 3.01
N GLY A 675 -17.97 9.28 3.66
CA GLY A 675 -18.66 8.00 3.80
C GLY A 675 -19.43 7.61 2.53
N PRO A 676 -19.74 6.32 2.35
CA PRO A 676 -20.60 5.89 1.26
C PRO A 676 -21.97 6.55 1.40
N ALA A 677 -22.47 7.21 0.35
CA ALA A 677 -23.65 8.08 0.40
C ALA A 677 -24.93 7.41 0.93
N LYS A 678 -25.02 6.08 0.82
CA LYS A 678 -26.11 5.25 1.37
C LYS A 678 -26.14 5.12 2.90
N ALA A 679 -25.07 5.54 3.59
CA ALA A 679 -24.87 5.29 5.03
C ALA A 679 -24.56 6.55 5.86
N ILE A 680 -24.68 7.74 5.27
CA ILE A 680 -24.40 9.02 5.96
C ILE A 680 -25.25 9.18 7.22
N ASP A 681 -26.52 8.76 7.17
CA ASP A 681 -27.48 8.88 8.28
C ASP A 681 -27.41 7.72 9.31
N ASN A 682 -26.59 6.69 9.08
CA ASN A 682 -26.39 5.57 10.02
C ASN A 682 -24.92 5.12 10.14
N ALA A 683 -23.97 6.05 9.99
CA ALA A 683 -22.53 5.82 9.91
C ALA A 683 -21.97 4.83 10.94
N VAL A 684 -22.34 4.98 12.22
CA VAL A 684 -21.91 4.10 13.32
C VAL A 684 -22.36 2.65 13.13
N GLU A 685 -23.54 2.44 12.55
CA GLU A 685 -24.11 1.11 12.31
C GLU A 685 -23.44 0.43 11.10
N ASP A 686 -23.24 1.18 10.01
CA ASP A 686 -22.60 0.67 8.78
C ASP A 686 -21.11 0.35 9.02
N PHE A 687 -20.35 1.29 9.59
CA PHE A 687 -18.97 1.06 10.00
C PHE A 687 -18.85 -0.16 10.93
N SER A 688 -19.75 -0.30 11.92
CA SER A 688 -19.75 -1.46 12.81
C SER A 688 -19.99 -2.77 12.05
N LYS A 689 -20.91 -2.82 11.09
CA LYS A 689 -21.12 -4.00 10.23
C LYS A 689 -19.88 -4.32 9.40
N ASN A 690 -19.22 -3.32 8.84
CA ASN A 690 -18.01 -3.50 8.02
C ASN A 690 -16.83 -4.05 8.85
N VAL A 691 -16.67 -3.58 10.10
CA VAL A 691 -15.67 -4.12 11.04
C VAL A 691 -15.98 -5.56 11.46
N GLU A 692 -17.25 -5.90 11.74
CA GLU A 692 -17.60 -7.30 12.07
C GLU A 692 -17.51 -8.22 10.84
N SER A 693 -17.69 -7.71 9.61
CA SER A 693 -17.43 -8.43 8.36
C SER A 693 -15.94 -8.76 8.18
N LEU A 694 -15.06 -7.77 8.43
CA LEU A 694 -13.60 -7.99 8.47
C LEU A 694 -13.22 -9.06 9.49
N ARG A 695 -13.74 -8.97 10.72
CA ARG A 695 -13.52 -9.95 11.80
C ARG A 695 -13.98 -11.35 11.39
N ALA A 696 -15.19 -11.47 10.84
CA ALA A 696 -15.75 -12.74 10.39
C ALA A 696 -14.92 -13.39 9.27
N ASN A 697 -14.46 -12.62 8.29
CA ASN A 697 -13.65 -13.14 7.19
C ASN A 697 -12.25 -13.59 7.65
N MET A 698 -11.61 -12.85 8.57
CA MET A 698 -10.34 -13.26 9.18
C MET A 698 -10.48 -14.51 10.05
N GLN A 699 -11.54 -14.61 10.87
CA GLN A 699 -11.83 -15.83 11.63
C GLN A 699 -12.09 -17.01 10.67
N ARG A 700 -12.92 -16.81 9.65
CA ARG A 700 -13.26 -17.85 8.68
C ARG A 700 -12.03 -18.39 7.97
N ARG A 701 -11.07 -17.52 7.62
CA ARG A 701 -9.76 -17.93 7.08
C ARG A 701 -9.02 -18.85 8.04
N ASN A 702 -8.93 -18.48 9.32
CA ASN A 702 -8.26 -19.29 10.35
C ASN A 702 -8.87 -20.70 10.44
N GLU A 703 -10.19 -20.81 10.42
CA GLU A 703 -10.92 -22.09 10.50
C GLU A 703 -10.62 -23.05 9.33
N VAL A 704 -10.56 -22.54 8.09
CA VAL A 704 -10.38 -23.41 6.90
C VAL A 704 -8.93 -23.74 6.58
N PHE A 705 -7.97 -22.89 6.96
CA PHE A 705 -6.69 -22.80 6.24
C PHE A 705 -5.88 -24.11 6.20
N LEU A 706 -5.81 -24.84 7.33
CA LEU A 706 -5.09 -26.12 7.38
C LEU A 706 -5.74 -27.21 6.53
N GLY A 707 -7.02 -27.08 6.19
CA GLY A 707 -7.74 -27.98 5.30
C GLY A 707 -7.19 -27.97 3.86
N TYR A 708 -6.84 -26.79 3.34
CA TYR A 708 -6.21 -26.67 2.01
C TYR A 708 -4.82 -27.32 2.01
N ILE A 709 -3.97 -26.99 2.99
CA ILE A 709 -2.63 -27.58 3.14
C ILE A 709 -2.72 -29.11 3.26
N GLN A 710 -3.72 -29.61 4.01
CA GLN A 710 -3.96 -31.04 4.13
C GLN A 710 -4.36 -31.67 2.80
N GLN A 711 -5.30 -31.06 2.07
CA GLN A 711 -5.82 -31.55 0.80
C GLN A 711 -4.73 -31.59 -0.29
N ASP A 712 -4.01 -30.48 -0.45
CA ASP A 712 -3.10 -30.27 -1.58
C ASP A 712 -1.80 -31.08 -1.48
N PHE A 713 -1.21 -31.17 -0.28
CA PHE A 713 -0.04 -32.02 -0.05
C PHE A 713 -0.41 -33.48 0.27
N GLY A 714 -1.71 -33.82 0.32
CA GLY A 714 -2.19 -35.17 0.63
C GLY A 714 -1.83 -35.63 2.05
N PHE A 715 -1.76 -34.71 3.00
CA PHE A 715 -1.35 -34.98 4.38
C PHE A 715 -2.50 -35.56 5.23
N GLU A 716 -2.12 -36.13 6.37
CA GLU A 716 -3.08 -36.36 7.46
C GLU A 716 -3.41 -35.03 8.16
N PRO A 717 -4.52 -34.92 8.91
CA PRO A 717 -4.85 -33.71 9.66
C PRO A 717 -3.71 -33.25 10.57
N ALA A 718 -3.49 -31.93 10.62
CA ALA A 718 -2.55 -31.30 11.53
C ALA A 718 -2.89 -31.63 12.99
N VAL A 719 -1.87 -31.66 13.85
CA VAL A 719 -1.99 -32.07 15.25
C VAL A 719 -1.42 -31.01 16.19
N LYS A 720 -2.01 -30.93 17.39
CA LYS A 720 -1.59 -29.97 18.41
C LYS A 720 -0.19 -30.31 18.95
N VAL A 721 0.75 -29.38 18.77
CA VAL A 721 2.07 -29.37 19.38
C VAL A 721 2.06 -28.40 20.55
N GLN A 722 2.61 -28.81 21.69
CA GLN A 722 2.84 -27.95 22.86
C GLN A 722 4.34 -27.77 23.05
N VAL A 723 4.79 -26.51 23.14
CA VAL A 723 6.19 -26.14 23.38
C VAL A 723 6.27 -25.41 24.71
N THR A 724 7.09 -25.94 25.62
CA THR A 724 7.09 -25.55 27.04
C THR A 724 8.52 -25.43 27.56
N ALA A 725 8.70 -24.80 28.73
CA ALA A 725 9.96 -24.84 29.47
C ALA A 725 9.77 -25.43 30.87
N ASN A 726 10.86 -25.71 31.58
CA ASN A 726 10.79 -25.94 33.03
C ASN A 726 10.76 -24.65 33.85
N ASP A 727 11.31 -23.56 33.31
CA ASP A 727 11.43 -22.25 33.95
C ASP A 727 11.81 -21.21 32.88
N PHE A 728 10.85 -20.38 32.43
CA PHE A 728 11.11 -19.35 31.42
C PHE A 728 11.93 -18.16 31.94
N THR A 729 12.07 -17.99 33.27
CA THR A 729 12.99 -16.97 33.80
C THR A 729 14.45 -17.27 33.46
N LYS A 730 14.74 -18.53 33.09
CA LYS A 730 16.06 -19.01 32.68
C LYS A 730 16.28 -19.06 31.16
N GLY A 731 15.28 -18.72 30.35
CA GLY A 731 15.43 -18.66 28.90
C GLY A 731 14.12 -18.80 28.14
N LYS A 732 14.15 -18.37 26.88
CA LYS A 732 13.02 -18.43 25.93
C LYS A 732 13.15 -19.64 25.00
N VAL A 733 12.08 -19.98 24.30
CA VAL A 733 12.10 -20.91 23.16
C VAL A 733 11.79 -20.16 21.87
N ILE A 734 12.26 -20.69 20.74
CA ILE A 734 12.01 -20.16 19.40
C ILE A 734 11.48 -21.31 18.55
N VAL A 735 10.34 -21.13 17.89
CA VAL A 735 9.70 -22.10 16.99
C VAL A 735 9.87 -21.64 15.56
N ASN A 736 10.27 -22.55 14.66
CA ASN A 736 10.57 -22.26 13.25
C ASN A 736 11.52 -21.07 13.08
N GLU A 737 12.58 -21.04 13.89
CA GLU A 737 13.71 -20.09 13.85
C GLU A 737 13.40 -18.61 14.11
N ILE A 738 12.15 -18.16 13.95
CA ILE A 738 11.75 -16.75 14.06
C ILE A 738 10.77 -16.46 15.22
N ASN A 739 9.92 -17.41 15.61
CA ASN A 739 8.82 -17.14 16.55
C ASN A 739 9.26 -17.36 18.00
N GLU A 740 9.52 -16.29 18.74
CA GLU A 740 10.00 -16.36 20.13
C GLU A 740 8.88 -16.45 21.18
N PHE A 741 9.09 -17.26 22.22
CA PHE A 741 8.16 -17.45 23.33
C PHE A 741 8.87 -17.52 24.69
N ASP A 742 8.41 -16.69 25.64
CA ASP A 742 8.79 -16.65 27.06
C ASP A 742 7.75 -17.32 27.98
N LYS A 743 6.81 -18.06 27.37
CA LYS A 743 5.68 -18.74 28.00
C LYS A 743 5.33 -20.02 27.23
N ASP A 744 4.52 -20.88 27.81
CA ASP A 744 4.05 -22.10 27.13
C ASP A 744 3.26 -21.72 25.85
N TYR A 745 3.66 -22.30 24.72
CA TYR A 745 3.05 -22.10 23.40
C TYR A 745 2.36 -23.39 22.92
N SER A 746 1.32 -23.25 22.09
CA SER A 746 0.76 -24.38 21.37
C SER A 746 0.13 -23.95 20.05
N GLY A 747 0.43 -24.70 18.98
CA GLY A 747 -0.11 -24.53 17.65
C GLY A 747 -0.37 -25.88 16.97
N GLU A 748 -1.02 -25.85 15.81
CA GLU A 748 -1.34 -27.04 15.01
C GLU A 748 -0.37 -27.17 13.84
N TYR A 749 0.27 -28.34 13.71
CA TYR A 749 1.29 -28.61 12.70
C TYR A 749 1.15 -30.01 12.10
N PHE A 750 1.60 -30.18 10.86
CA PHE A 750 1.59 -31.46 10.16
C PHE A 750 2.66 -32.42 10.73
N LYS A 751 2.41 -33.73 10.61
CA LYS A 751 3.28 -34.81 11.15
C LYS A 751 4.43 -35.14 10.20
N GLU A 752 4.21 -34.83 8.92
CA GLU A 752 5.04 -35.09 7.76
C GLU A 752 6.25 -34.13 7.78
N ASN A 753 6.00 -32.88 8.16
CA ASN A 753 6.98 -31.82 8.41
C ASN A 753 7.77 -32.02 9.71
N ILE A 754 8.99 -31.47 9.72
CA ILE A 754 9.84 -31.32 10.90
C ILE A 754 9.62 -29.91 11.46
N LEU A 755 9.06 -29.82 12.66
CA LEU A 755 9.04 -28.57 13.42
C LEU A 755 10.41 -28.40 14.11
N TYR A 756 11.02 -27.23 13.98
CA TYR A 756 12.29 -26.90 14.65
C TYR A 756 12.05 -26.01 15.86
N ILE A 757 12.65 -26.38 16.99
CA ILE A 757 12.51 -25.67 18.26
C ILE A 757 13.91 -25.41 18.85
N THR A 758 14.23 -24.15 19.14
CA THR A 758 15.50 -23.72 19.76
C THR A 758 15.25 -23.11 21.13
N ALA A 759 15.88 -23.64 22.19
CA ALA A 759 15.91 -23.04 23.51
C ALA A 759 17.11 -22.09 23.66
N VAL A 760 16.83 -20.83 23.95
CA VAL A 760 17.82 -19.76 24.13
C VAL A 760 17.92 -19.42 25.62
N PRO A 761 18.99 -19.86 26.33
CA PRO A 761 19.12 -19.61 27.76
C PRO A 761 19.50 -18.16 28.07
N ASN A 762 18.92 -17.61 29.14
CA ASN A 762 19.28 -16.31 29.69
C ASN A 762 20.70 -16.36 30.30
N LYS A 763 21.33 -15.18 30.44
CA LYS A 763 22.71 -15.05 30.94
C LYS A 763 22.91 -15.74 32.30
N GLY A 764 23.74 -16.80 32.32
CA GLY A 764 24.01 -17.63 33.50
C GLY A 764 23.30 -19.00 33.49
N SER A 765 22.31 -19.18 32.61
CA SER A 765 21.60 -20.44 32.39
C SER A 765 22.18 -21.22 31.20
N GLN A 766 21.80 -22.50 31.08
CA GLN A 766 22.21 -23.42 30.01
C GLN A 766 21.09 -24.42 29.71
N VAL A 767 20.97 -24.84 28.45
CA VAL A 767 20.07 -25.94 28.05
C VAL A 767 20.67 -27.27 28.52
N LYS A 768 20.02 -27.89 29.52
CA LYS A 768 20.42 -29.14 30.15
C LYS A 768 19.97 -30.36 29.33
N SER A 769 18.71 -30.36 28.88
CA SER A 769 18.10 -31.44 28.11
C SER A 769 16.78 -31.01 27.45
N TRP A 770 16.26 -31.87 26.58
CA TRP A 770 14.89 -31.81 26.06
C TRP A 770 14.07 -32.98 26.63
N VAL A 771 12.79 -32.74 26.89
CA VAL A 771 11.80 -33.82 27.10
C VAL A 771 10.83 -33.80 25.94
N VAL A 772 10.68 -34.94 25.25
CA VAL A 772 9.80 -35.10 24.09
C VAL A 772 8.81 -36.23 24.39
N LYS A 773 7.52 -35.97 24.25
CA LYS A 773 6.43 -36.96 24.39
C LYS A 773 5.49 -36.87 23.21
N HIS A 774 4.96 -38.01 22.77
CA HIS A 774 4.03 -38.13 21.63
C HIS A 774 4.60 -37.69 20.26
N CYS A 775 5.85 -37.22 20.19
CA CYS A 775 6.55 -36.91 18.92
C CYS A 775 7.77 -37.83 18.68
N LYS A 776 8.30 -37.84 17.46
CA LYS A 776 9.58 -38.45 17.08
C LYS A 776 10.63 -37.35 16.97
N ALA A 777 11.65 -37.37 17.82
CA ALA A 777 12.82 -36.51 17.63
C ALA A 777 13.59 -36.90 16.36
N VAL A 778 14.10 -35.90 15.65
CA VAL A 778 14.93 -36.03 14.45
C VAL A 778 16.35 -35.56 14.80
N SER A 779 17.38 -36.29 14.35
CA SER A 779 18.76 -35.84 14.53
C SER A 779 19.03 -34.65 13.63
N THR A 780 19.49 -33.54 14.21
CA THR A 780 20.09 -32.45 13.44
C THR A 780 21.43 -32.92 12.88
N THR A 781 21.67 -32.70 11.59
CA THR A 781 22.91 -33.08 10.89
C THR A 781 24.02 -32.05 11.14
N GLY A 782 24.48 -31.97 12.40
CA GLY A 782 25.56 -31.07 12.80
C GLY A 782 25.89 -31.22 14.28
N ASN A 783 27.15 -31.49 14.60
CA ASN A 783 27.56 -32.01 15.92
C ASN A 783 27.66 -30.93 17.03
N SER A 784 26.90 -29.83 16.92
CA SER A 784 27.21 -28.57 17.63
C SER A 784 26.04 -27.62 17.90
N LYS A 785 24.90 -28.08 18.44
CA LYS A 785 23.94 -27.25 19.21
C LYS A 785 23.03 -28.11 20.11
N LYS A 786 23.30 -28.17 21.42
CA LYS A 786 22.35 -28.76 22.42
C LYS A 786 21.04 -27.98 22.52
N SER A 787 21.04 -26.73 22.04
CA SER A 787 19.94 -25.78 22.12
C SER A 787 18.80 -26.06 21.14
N THR A 788 18.97 -26.89 20.12
CA THR A 788 17.99 -27.01 19.03
C THR A 788 17.57 -28.47 18.84
N ILE A 789 16.29 -28.70 18.59
CA ILE A 789 15.72 -30.02 18.33
C ILE A 789 14.73 -29.96 17.15
N GLY A 790 14.85 -30.89 16.21
CA GLY A 790 13.84 -31.16 15.20
C GLY A 790 12.89 -32.25 15.68
N ILE A 791 11.59 -32.09 15.46
CA ILE A 791 10.56 -33.06 15.87
C ILE A 791 9.52 -33.28 14.77
N ARG A 792 9.08 -34.53 14.60
CA ARG A 792 7.87 -34.88 13.87
C ARG A 792 6.74 -35.21 14.86
N PRO A 793 5.59 -34.52 14.84
CA PRO A 793 4.42 -34.87 15.63
C PRO A 793 3.86 -36.29 15.36
N LYS A 794 2.94 -36.78 16.20
CA LYS A 794 2.14 -37.99 15.93
C LYS A 794 0.64 -37.72 16.14
N LYS A 795 -0.18 -38.71 15.82
CA LYS A 795 -1.65 -38.65 15.89
C LYS A 795 -2.20 -38.36 17.29
N ASP A 796 -1.44 -38.69 18.33
CA ASP A 796 -1.71 -38.39 19.75
C ASP A 796 -1.19 -37.01 20.21
N GLY A 797 -0.85 -36.12 19.26
CA GLY A 797 -0.31 -34.79 19.51
C GLY A 797 1.21 -34.80 19.70
N CYS A 798 1.74 -33.74 20.31
CA CYS A 798 3.15 -33.65 20.68
C CYS A 798 3.38 -32.69 21.86
N ILE A 799 4.29 -33.04 22.76
CA ILE A 799 4.74 -32.16 23.84
C ILE A 799 6.27 -32.13 23.82
N VAL A 800 6.84 -30.92 23.68
CA VAL A 800 8.27 -30.65 23.76
C VAL A 800 8.52 -29.70 24.93
N ARG A 801 9.49 -30.02 25.79
CA ARG A 801 9.87 -29.19 26.94
C ARG A 801 11.37 -28.94 26.96
N ALA A 802 11.75 -27.68 26.91
CA ALA A 802 13.10 -27.22 27.22
C ALA A 802 13.38 -27.41 28.72
N VAL A 803 14.58 -27.88 29.06
CA VAL A 803 15.03 -27.96 30.46
C VAL A 803 16.28 -27.11 30.61
N PHE A 804 16.13 -25.96 31.26
CA PHE A 804 17.22 -25.14 31.77
C PHE A 804 17.74 -25.68 33.11
N ASN A 805 18.99 -25.36 33.46
CA ASN A 805 19.70 -25.87 34.65
C ASN A 805 19.21 -25.31 35.99
#